data_AF-A0A8T4T9S8-F1
#
_entry.id   AF-A0A8T4T9S8-F1
#
_cell.length_a   1.000
_cell.length_b   1.000
_cell.length_c   1.000
_cell.angle_alpha   90.00
_cell.angle_beta   90.00
_cell.angle_gamma   90.00
#
_symmetry.space_group_name_H-M   'P 1'
#
loop_
_entity.id
_entity.type
_entity.pdbx_description
1 polymer ?
#
loop_
_entity_poly.entity_id
_entity_poly.type
_entity_poly.pdbx_seq_one_letter_code
_entity_poly.pdbx_strand_id
1 'polypeptide(L)'
;MVDVGKEIIEQIENHKKRNRWIIFLISVGVIVLILLIILGIRINFIINDELNIKLSPLDRNIITTYDKQNNITFEFINDNSFLCKSSCTYSFTDLSNNKVLEEGDLVLRSKSKVVKSYNLTPSNYGAGQEIFLFQVTCNNIKSVVCGTDGQERFKSSFVTLSYDLSEEERARVLKINDDLNSFLEILKIVDIKRQEINYLFERSNLKLKDTLFFDDLDLFNNDLLIIGDYFSDLFNKSKYMINLWDDDNYVPLSIILNDSSSNISLVYNKINYSEIKLFDLIDNYNSLAYDLNSLSDRFLVIDSLIEYYNLSNNTVALQEVINIKTEFVKLNYSYNNKNNDFTSFKNEISKLSIGLFEFTNISNINLLNLNYSYKLNYSYIDTNSSINFNSSVSINIKIKEPICCVFGSCKVCCTINTCKNDPSLYPILFVHGHAFNKKTSPEVSLNSFTKMQNRLQEEGIINAGQIDIQNLEEITPGEYGKSGNPISVRGSYYYIHYYDLGKYAITTQKSERIENYALRLSEIINILKERTGSEKVNIIAHSMGGLVTREYIRIFGDNSVSKVILIASPNNGISGRTNDLCDFLGSKKECEDMTEGSVFLKRLNNSKIQNARVYTIAASGCSVNKEDGDGVVKLKNVPLSYATNFVVNGTCTDFFKVNLHDTILDPDKTPEVYDIVKEVLKE
;
A
#
# COMPACT_ATOMS: atom_id res chain seq x y z
N MET A 1 91.66 -27.23 -56.48
CA MET A 1 90.20 -27.46 -56.32
C MET A 1 89.75 -27.65 -54.87
N VAL A 2 90.64 -27.86 -53.88
CA VAL A 2 90.25 -28.10 -52.47
C VAL A 2 90.10 -26.80 -51.65
N ASP A 3 90.80 -25.71 -51.97
CA ASP A 3 90.73 -24.46 -51.18
C ASP A 3 89.48 -23.59 -51.44
N VAL A 4 88.93 -23.61 -52.66
CA VAL A 4 87.73 -22.83 -52.99
C VAL A 4 86.48 -23.37 -52.27
N GLY A 5 86.46 -24.66 -51.95
CA GLY A 5 85.36 -25.29 -51.20
C GLY A 5 85.31 -24.89 -49.72
N LYS A 6 86.46 -24.62 -49.08
CA LYS A 6 86.53 -24.19 -47.68
C LYS A 6 86.05 -22.75 -47.49
N GLU A 7 86.46 -21.84 -48.37
CA GLU A 7 85.99 -20.44 -48.35
C GLU A 7 84.48 -20.33 -48.55
N ILE A 8 83.90 -21.13 -49.44
CA ILE A 8 82.45 -21.12 -49.68
C ILE A 8 81.69 -21.69 -48.47
N ILE A 9 82.19 -22.74 -47.82
CA ILE A 9 81.58 -23.32 -46.62
C ILE A 9 81.65 -22.32 -45.44
N GLU A 10 82.79 -21.66 -45.25
CA GLU A 10 82.99 -20.65 -44.20
C GLU A 10 82.08 -19.41 -44.42
N GLN A 11 81.92 -18.97 -45.67
CA GLN A 11 80.97 -17.91 -46.00
C GLN A 11 79.51 -18.32 -45.73
N ILE A 12 79.12 -19.55 -46.07
CA ILE A 12 77.76 -20.07 -45.79
C ILE A 12 77.52 -20.19 -44.28
N GLU A 13 78.49 -20.65 -43.50
CA GLU A 13 78.40 -20.72 -42.04
C GLU A 13 78.30 -19.33 -41.40
N ASN A 14 79.12 -18.37 -41.84
CA ASN A 14 79.01 -16.99 -41.39
C ASN A 14 77.66 -16.35 -41.76
N HIS A 15 77.13 -16.65 -42.94
CA HIS A 15 75.82 -16.16 -43.36
C HIS A 15 74.68 -16.78 -42.53
N LYS A 16 74.77 -18.08 -42.18
CA LYS A 16 73.82 -18.75 -41.27
C LYS A 16 73.92 -18.20 -39.84
N LYS A 17 75.14 -17.92 -39.35
CA LYS A 17 75.39 -17.36 -38.03
C LYS A 17 74.85 -15.92 -37.93
N ARG A 18 75.05 -15.11 -38.97
CA ARG A 18 74.48 -13.76 -39.11
C ARG A 18 72.94 -13.79 -39.14
N ASN A 19 72.34 -14.70 -39.92
CA ASN A 19 70.88 -14.84 -39.97
C ASN A 19 70.29 -15.29 -38.62
N ARG A 20 70.96 -16.21 -37.90
CA ARG A 20 70.54 -16.59 -36.53
C ARG A 20 70.60 -15.40 -35.56
N TRP A 21 71.63 -14.56 -35.67
CA TRP A 21 71.77 -13.35 -34.86
C TRP A 21 70.70 -12.31 -35.18
N ILE A 22 70.35 -12.13 -36.45
CA ILE A 22 69.27 -11.23 -36.87
C ILE A 22 67.91 -11.73 -36.35
N ILE A 23 67.62 -13.04 -36.47
CA ILE A 23 66.39 -13.63 -35.92
C ILE A 23 66.32 -13.48 -34.41
N PHE A 24 67.44 -13.67 -33.69
CA PHE A 24 67.52 -13.44 -32.25
C PHE A 24 67.23 -11.98 -31.88
N LEU A 25 67.84 -11.02 -32.58
CA LEU A 25 67.58 -9.59 -32.36
C LEU A 25 66.13 -9.19 -32.65
N ILE A 26 65.52 -9.73 -33.71
CA ILE A 26 64.09 -9.54 -34.01
C ILE A 26 63.24 -10.12 -32.89
N SER A 27 63.56 -11.33 -32.41
CA SER A 27 62.82 -11.99 -31.33
C SER A 27 62.88 -11.19 -30.03
N VAL A 28 64.07 -10.69 -29.66
CA VAL A 28 64.27 -9.82 -28.49
C VAL A 28 63.51 -8.50 -28.69
N GLY A 29 63.57 -7.90 -29.88
CA GLY A 29 62.82 -6.68 -30.20
C GLY A 29 61.31 -6.87 -30.07
N VAL A 30 60.77 -7.99 -30.52
CA VAL A 30 59.35 -8.35 -30.36
C VAL A 30 58.99 -8.56 -28.89
N ILE A 31 59.83 -9.23 -28.10
CA ILE A 31 59.61 -9.42 -26.65
C ILE A 31 59.61 -8.08 -25.92
N VAL A 32 60.57 -7.19 -26.22
CA VAL A 32 60.63 -5.84 -25.64
C VAL A 32 59.42 -5.00 -26.04
N LEU A 33 58.98 -5.08 -27.30
CA LEU A 33 57.76 -4.43 -27.76
C LEU A 33 56.52 -4.94 -27.01
N ILE A 34 56.39 -6.26 -26.84
CA ILE A 34 55.29 -6.88 -26.07
C ILE A 34 55.34 -6.41 -24.61
N LEU A 35 56.53 -6.37 -23.99
CA LEU A 35 56.69 -5.88 -22.63
C LEU A 35 56.32 -4.40 -22.49
N LEU A 36 56.73 -3.55 -23.45
CA LEU A 36 56.35 -2.14 -23.48
C LEU A 36 54.84 -1.95 -23.70
N ILE A 37 54.21 -2.78 -24.53
CA ILE A 37 52.75 -2.80 -24.73
C ILE A 37 52.06 -3.21 -23.43
N ILE A 38 52.49 -4.27 -22.76
CA ILE A 38 51.94 -4.72 -21.48
C ILE A 38 52.13 -3.66 -20.39
N LEU A 39 53.30 -3.03 -20.34
CA LEU A 39 53.60 -1.95 -19.39
C LEU A 39 52.72 -0.72 -19.67
N GLY A 40 52.56 -0.34 -20.94
CA GLY A 40 51.67 0.75 -21.36
C GLY A 40 50.21 0.48 -21.04
N ILE A 41 49.73 -0.76 -21.26
CA ILE A 41 48.39 -1.21 -20.87
C ILE A 41 48.23 -1.12 -19.35
N ARG A 42 49.20 -1.60 -18.56
CA ARG A 42 49.17 -1.49 -17.09
C ARG A 42 49.16 -0.05 -16.59
N ILE A 43 49.96 0.84 -17.18
CA ILE A 43 49.96 2.27 -16.83
C ILE A 43 48.59 2.87 -17.14
N ASN A 44 47.99 2.54 -18.28
CA ASN A 44 46.63 3.00 -18.62
C ASN A 44 45.57 2.48 -17.62
N PHE A 45 45.68 1.24 -17.13
CA PHE A 45 44.78 0.68 -16.10
C PHE A 45 44.93 1.33 -14.72
N ILE A 46 46.14 1.73 -14.32
CA ILE A 46 46.36 2.46 -13.06
C ILE A 46 45.68 3.85 -13.12
N ILE A 47 45.51 4.39 -14.33
CA ILE A 47 44.96 5.74 -14.56
C ILE A 47 43.46 5.70 -14.90
N ASN A 48 42.96 4.62 -15.51
CA ASN A 48 41.55 4.43 -15.90
C ASN A 48 41.03 3.06 -15.41
N ASP A 49 40.20 3.05 -14.37
CA ASP A 49 39.38 1.85 -14.08
C ASP A 49 38.17 1.86 -15.03
N GLU A 50 38.24 1.02 -16.06
CA GLU A 50 37.33 1.04 -17.21
C GLU A 50 36.06 0.19 -17.03
N LEU A 51 35.83 -0.47 -15.88
CA LEU A 51 34.62 -1.27 -15.70
C LEU A 51 33.38 -0.39 -15.56
N ASN A 52 32.46 -0.54 -16.51
CA ASN A 52 31.11 0.01 -16.49
C ASN A 52 30.09 -1.10 -16.80
N ILE A 53 28.93 -1.05 -16.15
CA ILE A 53 27.81 -1.94 -16.41
C ILE A 53 26.73 -1.10 -17.08
N LYS A 54 26.36 -1.48 -18.30
CA LYS A 54 25.14 -0.95 -18.94
C LYS A 54 24.01 -1.88 -18.58
N LEU A 55 22.92 -1.36 -18.06
CA LEU A 55 21.69 -2.09 -17.74
C LEU A 55 20.52 -1.37 -18.42
N SER A 56 19.66 -2.13 -19.09
CA SER A 56 18.46 -1.63 -19.74
C SER A 56 17.29 -2.59 -19.53
N PRO A 57 16.08 -2.09 -19.20
CA PRO A 57 15.80 -0.71 -18.81
C PRO A 57 16.39 -0.37 -17.42
N LEU A 58 16.60 0.91 -17.11
CA LEU A 58 16.99 1.35 -15.75
C LEU A 58 15.80 1.47 -14.81
N ASP A 59 14.61 1.67 -15.36
CA ASP A 59 13.36 1.50 -14.66
C ASP A 59 12.23 1.16 -15.63
N ARG A 60 11.17 0.55 -15.11
CA ARG A 60 10.00 0.21 -15.91
C ARG A 60 8.73 0.29 -15.07
N ASN A 61 7.76 1.05 -15.56
CA ASN A 61 6.40 0.98 -15.05
C ASN A 61 5.53 0.09 -15.95
N ILE A 62 4.81 -0.84 -15.35
CA ILE A 62 3.86 -1.73 -16.01
C ILE A 62 2.49 -1.49 -15.37
N ILE A 63 1.53 -1.06 -16.18
CA ILE A 63 0.13 -0.92 -15.78
C ILE A 63 -0.65 -2.04 -16.47
N THR A 64 -1.39 -2.83 -15.69
CA THR A 64 -2.04 -4.04 -16.21
C THR A 64 -3.35 -4.36 -15.49
N THR A 65 -4.03 -5.41 -15.92
CA THR A 65 -5.17 -6.02 -15.22
C THR A 65 -4.71 -7.24 -14.44
N TYR A 66 -5.43 -7.60 -13.38
CA TYR A 66 -5.09 -8.75 -12.53
C TYR A 66 -4.83 -10.06 -13.31
N ASP A 67 -5.61 -10.31 -14.36
CA ASP A 67 -5.58 -11.54 -15.17
C ASP A 67 -4.48 -11.58 -16.24
N LYS A 68 -3.75 -10.48 -16.44
CA LYS A 68 -2.84 -10.32 -17.56
C LYS A 68 -1.38 -10.55 -17.16
N GLN A 69 -0.73 -11.45 -17.90
CA GLN A 69 0.71 -11.68 -17.80
C GLN A 69 1.49 -10.61 -18.58
N ASN A 70 2.54 -10.08 -17.96
CA ASN A 70 3.38 -9.02 -18.54
C ASN A 70 4.83 -9.47 -18.58
N ASN A 71 5.47 -9.32 -19.73
CA ASN A 71 6.86 -9.75 -19.89
C ASN A 71 7.78 -8.55 -19.69
N ILE A 72 8.84 -8.74 -18.91
CA ILE A 72 9.94 -7.80 -18.77
C ILE A 72 11.24 -8.47 -19.18
N THR A 73 12.11 -7.74 -19.86
CA THR A 73 13.43 -8.22 -20.26
C THR A 73 14.49 -7.23 -19.81
N PHE A 74 15.47 -7.75 -19.09
CA PHE A 74 16.65 -7.02 -18.67
C PHE A 74 17.83 -7.43 -19.53
N GLU A 75 18.54 -6.44 -20.03
CA GLU A 75 19.79 -6.60 -20.73
C GLU A 75 20.90 -5.90 -19.95
N PHE A 76 21.97 -6.62 -19.63
CA PHE A 76 23.17 -5.98 -19.13
C PHE A 76 24.43 -6.36 -19.88
N ILE A 77 25.31 -5.37 -20.05
CA ILE A 77 26.54 -5.47 -20.84
C ILE A 77 27.72 -5.14 -19.93
N ASN A 78 28.67 -6.06 -19.87
CA ASN A 78 29.96 -5.85 -19.21
C ASN A 78 30.87 -4.99 -20.11
N ASP A 79 30.93 -3.70 -19.85
CA ASP A 79 31.74 -2.75 -20.62
C ASP A 79 33.03 -2.45 -19.86
N ASN A 80 34.06 -3.29 -20.05
CA ASN A 80 35.40 -3.07 -19.55
C ASN A 80 36.44 -3.21 -20.67
N SER A 81 37.72 -3.02 -20.35
CA SER A 81 38.81 -3.18 -21.31
C SER A 81 38.82 -4.56 -21.98
N PHE A 82 39.12 -4.62 -23.28
CA PHE A 82 39.00 -5.81 -24.13
C PHE A 82 39.64 -7.10 -23.58
N LEU A 83 40.73 -6.99 -22.81
CA LEU A 83 41.47 -8.14 -22.26
C LEU A 83 41.08 -8.50 -20.82
N CYS A 84 40.17 -7.75 -20.20
CA CYS A 84 39.69 -8.01 -18.85
C CYS A 84 38.48 -8.94 -18.83
N LYS A 85 38.35 -9.66 -17.71
CA LYS A 85 37.15 -10.39 -17.33
C LYS A 85 36.60 -9.78 -16.04
N SER A 86 35.30 -9.90 -15.84
CA SER A 86 34.62 -9.46 -14.63
C SER A 86 33.90 -10.62 -13.99
N SER A 87 33.92 -10.68 -12.66
CA SER A 87 33.02 -11.51 -11.88
C SER A 87 31.78 -10.69 -11.60
N CYS A 88 30.62 -11.15 -12.04
CA CYS A 88 29.35 -10.47 -11.89
C CYS A 88 28.34 -11.35 -11.17
N THR A 89 27.56 -10.76 -10.27
CA THR A 89 26.39 -11.37 -9.66
C THR A 89 25.15 -10.61 -10.12
N TYR A 90 24.04 -11.31 -10.28
CA TYR A 90 22.75 -10.67 -10.54
C TYR A 90 21.67 -11.28 -9.65
N SER A 91 20.64 -10.49 -9.36
CA SER A 91 19.45 -10.94 -8.65
C SER A 91 18.21 -10.24 -9.20
N PHE A 92 17.08 -10.94 -9.16
CA PHE A 92 15.76 -10.38 -9.40
C PHE A 92 14.88 -10.68 -8.19
N THR A 93 14.43 -9.63 -7.52
CA THR A 93 13.73 -9.73 -6.24
C THR A 93 12.36 -9.08 -6.34
N ASP A 94 11.34 -9.78 -5.87
CA ASP A 94 10.05 -9.24 -5.51
C ASP A 94 10.18 -8.58 -4.13
N LEU A 95 10.24 -7.24 -4.12
CA LEU A 95 10.32 -6.46 -2.89
C LEU A 95 8.98 -6.43 -2.15
N SER A 96 7.85 -6.62 -2.84
CA SER A 96 6.53 -6.65 -2.22
C SER A 96 6.38 -7.81 -1.24
N ASN A 97 6.83 -9.00 -1.64
CA ASN A 97 6.77 -10.21 -0.80
C ASN A 97 8.12 -10.58 -0.17
N ASN A 98 9.14 -9.74 -0.34
CA ASN A 98 10.51 -9.98 0.12
C ASN A 98 11.08 -11.34 -0.34
N LYS A 99 10.90 -11.64 -1.63
CA LYS A 99 11.21 -12.94 -2.24
C LYS A 99 12.18 -12.78 -3.40
N VAL A 100 13.32 -13.49 -3.35
CA VAL A 100 14.23 -13.61 -4.49
C VAL A 100 13.60 -14.55 -5.53
N LEU A 101 13.41 -14.05 -6.75
CA LEU A 101 12.85 -14.80 -7.87
C LEU A 101 13.93 -15.58 -8.64
N GLU A 102 15.09 -14.94 -8.86
CA GLU A 102 16.26 -15.56 -9.47
C GLU A 102 17.52 -14.85 -8.97
N GLU A 103 18.62 -15.59 -8.80
CA GLU A 103 19.95 -15.04 -8.60
C GLU A 103 21.00 -15.91 -9.28
N GLY A 104 22.18 -15.35 -9.57
CA GLY A 104 23.27 -16.14 -10.14
C GLY A 104 24.58 -15.39 -10.32
N ASP A 105 25.64 -16.17 -10.47
CA ASP A 105 27.01 -15.71 -10.67
C ASP A 105 27.48 -15.99 -12.10
N LEU A 106 28.21 -15.03 -12.67
CA LEU A 106 28.68 -15.06 -14.05
C LEU A 106 30.11 -14.52 -14.14
N VAL A 107 30.93 -15.14 -14.99
CA VAL A 107 32.22 -14.56 -15.39
C VAL A 107 32.10 -14.06 -16.81
N LEU A 108 32.15 -12.74 -16.97
CA LEU A 108 31.92 -12.06 -18.24
C LEU A 108 33.22 -11.54 -18.86
N ARG A 109 33.35 -11.67 -20.18
CA ARG A 109 34.41 -10.99 -20.96
C ARG A 109 33.96 -9.58 -21.32
N SER A 110 34.88 -8.72 -21.74
CA SER A 110 34.55 -7.42 -22.30
C SER A 110 33.49 -7.49 -23.40
N LYS A 111 32.53 -6.56 -23.36
CA LYS A 111 31.36 -6.44 -24.25
C LYS A 111 30.40 -7.64 -24.24
N SER A 112 30.55 -8.59 -23.31
CA SER A 112 29.59 -9.68 -23.16
C SER A 112 28.23 -9.12 -22.77
N LYS A 113 27.18 -9.61 -23.44
CA LYS A 113 25.79 -9.25 -23.22
C LYS A 113 25.07 -10.42 -22.56
N VAL A 114 24.31 -10.11 -21.51
CA VAL A 114 23.45 -11.05 -20.80
C VAL A 114 22.02 -10.54 -20.90
N VAL A 115 21.09 -11.42 -21.24
CA VAL A 115 19.66 -11.12 -21.36
C VAL A 115 18.89 -12.04 -20.41
N LYS A 116 18.00 -11.46 -19.61
CA LYS A 116 17.12 -12.16 -18.68
C LYS A 116 15.69 -11.70 -18.90
N SER A 117 14.77 -12.64 -19.09
CA SER A 117 13.35 -12.35 -19.34
C SER A 117 12.49 -13.03 -18.30
N TYR A 118 11.52 -12.30 -17.78
CA TYR A 118 10.61 -12.75 -16.74
C TYR A 118 9.18 -12.40 -17.11
N ASN A 119 8.25 -13.24 -16.67
CA ASN A 119 6.84 -12.97 -16.79
C ASN A 119 6.28 -12.63 -15.41
N LEU A 120 5.72 -11.43 -15.29
CA LEU A 120 5.15 -10.89 -14.07
C LEU A 120 3.62 -10.99 -14.14
N THR A 121 3.03 -11.49 -13.06
CA THR A 121 1.59 -11.58 -12.84
C THR A 121 1.31 -11.09 -11.43
N PRO A 122 0.28 -10.24 -11.23
CA PRO A 122 -0.15 -9.85 -9.89
C PRO A 122 -0.41 -11.08 -9.01
N SER A 123 0.08 -11.03 -7.78
CA SER A 123 -0.03 -12.13 -6.81
C SER A 123 -1.35 -12.13 -6.06
N ASN A 124 -1.99 -10.95 -5.93
CA ASN A 124 -3.23 -10.75 -5.20
C ASN A 124 -4.35 -10.26 -6.13
N TYR A 125 -5.58 -10.74 -5.89
CA TYR A 125 -6.76 -10.25 -6.59
C TYR A 125 -7.05 -8.80 -6.22
N GLY A 126 -7.74 -8.08 -7.11
CA GLY A 126 -8.17 -6.71 -6.88
C GLY A 126 -7.27 -5.69 -7.57
N ALA A 127 -6.97 -4.61 -6.85
CA ALA A 127 -6.15 -3.50 -7.34
C ALA A 127 -5.00 -3.23 -6.38
N GLY A 128 -3.85 -2.85 -6.91
CA GLY A 128 -2.65 -2.69 -6.10
C GLY A 128 -1.40 -2.37 -6.88
N GLN A 129 -0.27 -2.48 -6.18
CA GLN A 129 1.06 -2.40 -6.80
C GLN A 129 2.01 -3.40 -6.17
N GLU A 130 2.77 -4.06 -7.05
CA GLU A 130 3.95 -4.84 -6.71
C GLU A 130 5.22 -4.17 -7.21
N ILE A 131 6.31 -4.35 -6.46
CA ILE A 131 7.60 -3.71 -6.71
C ILE A 131 8.65 -4.80 -6.86
N PHE A 132 9.43 -4.69 -7.93
CA PHE A 132 10.53 -5.60 -8.21
C PHE A 132 11.83 -4.82 -8.41
N LEU A 133 12.93 -5.47 -8.07
CA LEU A 133 14.27 -4.92 -8.22
C LEU A 133 15.16 -5.94 -8.90
N PHE A 134 15.68 -5.57 -10.07
CA PHE A 134 16.74 -6.33 -10.73
C PHE A 134 18.09 -5.67 -10.41
N GLN A 135 19.05 -6.42 -9.88
CA GLN A 135 20.35 -5.88 -9.49
C GLN A 135 21.47 -6.62 -10.21
N VAL A 136 22.53 -5.89 -10.55
CA VAL A 136 23.76 -6.43 -11.12
C VAL A 136 24.94 -5.77 -10.43
N THR A 137 25.81 -6.60 -9.88
CA THR A 137 27.07 -6.19 -9.27
C THR A 137 28.22 -6.84 -10.02
N CYS A 138 29.24 -6.09 -10.43
CA CYS A 138 30.41 -6.64 -11.09
C CYS A 138 31.71 -6.10 -10.50
N ASN A 139 32.74 -6.94 -10.48
CA ASN A 139 34.10 -6.55 -10.17
C ASN A 139 35.09 -7.12 -11.19
N ASN A 140 36.17 -6.39 -11.49
CA ASN A 140 37.19 -6.89 -12.42
C ASN A 140 37.96 -8.06 -11.79
N ILE A 141 38.32 -9.05 -12.59
CA ILE A 141 39.16 -10.16 -12.15
C ILE A 141 40.62 -9.81 -12.46
N LYS A 142 41.40 -9.61 -11.40
CA LYS A 142 42.83 -9.33 -11.49
C LYS A 142 43.55 -10.43 -12.28
N SER A 143 44.35 -10.04 -13.26
CA SER A 143 45.16 -10.94 -14.08
C SER A 143 46.47 -10.28 -14.53
N VAL A 144 47.32 -10.99 -15.27
CA VAL A 144 48.60 -10.42 -15.77
C VAL A 144 48.36 -9.15 -16.60
N VAL A 145 47.26 -9.15 -17.36
CA VAL A 145 46.85 -8.09 -18.29
C VAL A 145 45.86 -7.11 -17.66
N CYS A 146 44.98 -7.58 -16.78
CA CYS A 146 44.04 -6.75 -16.01
C CYS A 146 44.67 -6.40 -14.66
N GLY A 147 45.29 -5.22 -14.56
CA GLY A 147 46.20 -4.86 -13.47
C GLY A 147 45.54 -4.61 -12.10
N THR A 148 44.22 -4.55 -12.03
CA THR A 148 43.46 -4.25 -10.80
C THR A 148 42.29 -5.21 -10.66
N ASP A 149 41.94 -5.51 -9.41
CA ASP A 149 40.62 -6.04 -9.03
C ASP A 149 39.53 -4.97 -9.17
N GLY A 150 39.87 -3.68 -9.15
CA GLY A 150 38.96 -2.57 -9.45
C GLY A 150 37.98 -2.27 -8.32
N GLN A 151 37.20 -1.20 -8.47
CA GLN A 151 36.06 -0.94 -7.60
C GLN A 151 34.82 -1.71 -8.08
N GLU A 152 34.07 -2.24 -7.12
CA GLU A 152 32.76 -2.86 -7.37
C GLU A 152 31.83 -1.87 -8.09
N ARG A 153 31.18 -2.35 -9.14
CA ARG A 153 30.18 -1.60 -9.92
C ARG A 153 28.81 -2.19 -9.68
N PHE A 154 27.84 -1.33 -9.45
CA PHE A 154 26.46 -1.72 -9.15
C PHE A 154 25.48 -0.98 -10.05
N LYS A 155 24.54 -1.72 -10.62
CA LYS A 155 23.38 -1.19 -11.34
C LYS A 155 22.12 -1.91 -10.87
N SER A 156 21.02 -1.19 -10.87
CA SER A 156 19.71 -1.78 -10.62
C SER A 156 18.67 -1.23 -11.60
N SER A 157 17.66 -2.05 -11.84
CA SER A 157 16.45 -1.71 -12.57
C SER A 157 15.27 -1.76 -11.61
N PHE A 158 14.59 -0.62 -11.45
CA PHE A 158 13.43 -0.50 -10.59
C PHE A 158 12.15 -0.73 -11.38
N VAL A 159 11.31 -1.68 -10.95
CA VAL A 159 10.14 -2.08 -11.72
C VAL A 159 8.89 -2.00 -10.85
N THR A 160 7.88 -1.29 -11.33
CA THR A 160 6.55 -1.26 -10.71
C THR A 160 5.57 -2.03 -11.58
N LEU A 161 4.78 -2.91 -10.95
CA LEU A 161 3.64 -3.59 -11.55
C LEU A 161 2.38 -3.10 -10.84
N SER A 162 1.75 -2.09 -11.42
CA SER A 162 0.48 -1.57 -10.96
C SER A 162 -0.66 -2.30 -11.67
N TYR A 163 -1.60 -2.83 -10.90
CA TYR A 163 -2.71 -3.59 -11.44
C TYR A 163 -4.04 -3.11 -10.88
N ASP A 164 -5.09 -3.25 -11.68
CA ASP A 164 -6.46 -2.90 -11.32
C ASP A 164 -7.41 -3.96 -11.89
N LEU A 165 -8.65 -3.92 -11.45
CA LEU A 165 -9.75 -4.67 -12.04
C LEU A 165 -10.02 -4.16 -13.47
N SER A 166 -10.31 -5.07 -14.39
CA SER A 166 -10.85 -4.70 -15.69
C SER A 166 -12.20 -3.97 -15.56
N GLU A 167 -12.63 -3.25 -16.59
CA GLU A 167 -13.94 -2.56 -16.57
C GLU A 167 -15.10 -3.53 -16.29
N GLU A 168 -15.03 -4.74 -16.86
CA GLU A 168 -16.03 -5.79 -16.66
C GLU A 168 -16.01 -6.32 -15.22
N GLU A 169 -14.83 -6.59 -14.66
CA GLU A 169 -14.70 -7.02 -13.26
C GLU A 169 -15.16 -5.94 -12.29
N ARG A 170 -14.79 -4.68 -12.53
CA ARG A 170 -15.23 -3.55 -11.71
C ARG A 170 -16.75 -3.43 -11.71
N ALA A 171 -17.40 -3.56 -12.87
CA ALA A 171 -18.86 -3.56 -12.95
C ALA A 171 -19.49 -4.72 -12.16
N ARG A 172 -18.88 -5.91 -12.18
CA ARG A 172 -19.33 -7.06 -11.38
C ARG A 172 -19.17 -6.81 -9.88
N VAL A 173 -18.01 -6.31 -9.43
CA VAL A 173 -17.75 -6.01 -8.01
C VAL A 173 -18.72 -4.94 -7.50
N LEU A 174 -18.96 -3.88 -8.27
CA LEU A 174 -19.94 -2.84 -7.93
C LEU A 174 -21.35 -3.44 -7.76
N LYS A 175 -21.79 -4.26 -8.71
CA LYS A 175 -23.08 -4.92 -8.63
C LYS A 175 -23.20 -5.84 -7.40
N ILE A 176 -22.19 -6.66 -7.16
CA ILE A 176 -22.18 -7.58 -6.00
C ILE A 176 -22.19 -6.79 -4.69
N ASN A 177 -21.45 -5.68 -4.60
CA ASN A 177 -21.47 -4.79 -3.43
C ASN A 177 -22.88 -4.26 -3.15
N ASP A 178 -23.56 -3.77 -4.18
CA ASP A 178 -24.90 -3.19 -4.05
C ASP A 178 -25.92 -4.27 -3.67
N ASP A 179 -25.88 -5.42 -4.34
CA ASP A 179 -26.76 -6.56 -4.07
C ASP A 179 -26.53 -7.11 -2.65
N LEU A 180 -25.28 -7.19 -2.18
CA LEU A 180 -24.94 -7.68 -0.85
C LEU A 180 -25.37 -6.71 0.24
N ASN A 181 -25.13 -5.40 0.07
CA ASN A 181 -25.60 -4.40 1.02
C ASN A 181 -27.14 -4.38 1.10
N SER A 182 -27.83 -4.49 -0.03
CA SER A 182 -29.29 -4.62 -0.09
C SER A 182 -29.78 -5.85 0.67
N PHE A 183 -29.15 -7.01 0.44
CA PHE A 183 -29.46 -8.24 1.16
C PHE A 183 -29.27 -8.10 2.69
N LEU A 184 -28.16 -7.49 3.13
CA LEU A 184 -27.88 -7.29 4.56
C LEU A 184 -28.86 -6.33 5.23
N GLU A 185 -29.29 -5.27 4.54
CA GLU A 185 -30.35 -4.37 5.02
C GLU A 185 -31.69 -5.09 5.18
N ILE A 186 -32.09 -5.91 4.19
CA ILE A 186 -33.33 -6.70 4.32
C ILE A 186 -33.19 -7.71 5.47
N LEU A 187 -32.03 -8.33 5.65
CA LEU A 187 -31.80 -9.30 6.73
C LEU A 187 -31.88 -8.66 8.10
N LYS A 188 -31.40 -7.42 8.23
CA LYS A 188 -31.56 -6.61 9.43
C LYS A 188 -33.04 -6.35 9.76
N ILE A 189 -33.83 -5.97 8.75
CA ILE A 189 -35.28 -5.73 8.90
C ILE A 189 -36.00 -7.02 9.32
N VAL A 190 -35.67 -8.15 8.68
CA VAL A 190 -36.19 -9.49 9.03
C VAL A 190 -35.85 -9.86 10.47
N ASP A 191 -34.63 -9.61 10.93
CA ASP A 191 -34.21 -9.86 12.32
C ASP A 191 -35.06 -9.05 13.31
N ILE A 192 -35.23 -7.75 13.05
CA ILE A 192 -36.03 -6.85 13.88
C ILE A 192 -37.49 -7.31 13.95
N LYS A 193 -38.14 -7.54 12.80
CA LYS A 193 -39.54 -7.99 12.75
C LYS A 193 -39.74 -9.33 13.46
N ARG A 194 -38.80 -10.27 13.29
CA ARG A 194 -38.84 -11.55 14.01
C ARG A 194 -38.78 -11.34 15.52
N GLN A 195 -37.91 -10.46 16.01
CA GLN A 195 -37.81 -10.13 17.44
C GLN A 195 -39.09 -9.47 17.96
N GLU A 196 -39.68 -8.55 17.19
CA GLU A 196 -40.95 -7.88 17.52
C GLU A 196 -42.10 -8.89 17.67
N ILE A 197 -42.28 -9.79 16.70
CA ILE A 197 -43.32 -10.82 16.75
C ILE A 197 -43.09 -11.77 17.92
N ASN A 198 -41.85 -12.24 18.12
CA ASN A 198 -41.52 -13.13 19.25
C ASN A 198 -41.82 -12.45 20.59
N TYR A 199 -41.47 -11.18 20.75
CA TYR A 199 -41.74 -10.42 21.96
C TYR A 199 -43.24 -10.25 22.20
N LEU A 200 -44.00 -9.86 21.18
CA LEU A 200 -45.45 -9.70 21.28
C LEU A 200 -46.13 -11.03 21.60
N PHE A 201 -45.66 -12.13 21.00
CA PHE A 201 -46.15 -13.47 21.29
C PHE A 201 -45.90 -13.85 22.75
N GLU A 202 -44.66 -13.77 23.25
CA GLU A 202 -44.34 -14.12 24.64
C GLU A 202 -45.17 -13.35 25.67
N ARG A 203 -45.40 -12.04 25.43
CA ARG A 203 -46.21 -11.19 26.30
C ARG A 203 -47.70 -11.53 26.26
N SER A 204 -48.21 -11.95 25.10
CA SER A 204 -49.61 -12.31 24.92
C SER A 204 -49.89 -13.78 25.29
N ASN A 205 -48.89 -14.65 25.23
CA ASN A 205 -49.01 -16.11 25.30
C ASN A 205 -49.74 -16.59 26.56
N LEU A 206 -49.41 -16.05 27.73
CA LEU A 206 -50.07 -16.43 28.99
C LEU A 206 -51.58 -16.19 28.93
N LYS A 207 -51.98 -14.99 28.50
CA LYS A 207 -53.40 -14.62 28.37
C LYS A 207 -54.09 -15.43 27.27
N LEU A 208 -53.43 -15.59 26.12
CA LEU A 208 -53.96 -16.38 25.00
C LEU A 208 -54.21 -17.84 25.40
N LYS A 209 -53.26 -18.47 26.12
CA LYS A 209 -53.38 -19.84 26.64
C LYS A 209 -54.54 -20.04 27.60
N ASP A 210 -54.94 -19.01 28.35
CA ASP A 210 -56.05 -19.11 29.30
C ASP A 210 -57.43 -19.19 28.60
N THR A 211 -57.51 -18.76 27.34
CA THR A 211 -58.77 -18.51 26.60
C THR A 211 -58.95 -19.29 25.31
N LEU A 212 -57.88 -19.63 24.60
CA LEU A 212 -57.95 -20.23 23.25
C LEU A 212 -57.84 -21.75 23.27
N PHE A 213 -58.39 -22.39 22.23
CA PHE A 213 -58.22 -23.82 21.93
C PHE A 213 -56.75 -24.06 21.58
N PHE A 214 -56.12 -25.00 22.29
CA PHE A 214 -54.66 -25.20 22.31
C PHE A 214 -54.02 -25.32 20.91
N ASP A 215 -54.75 -25.82 19.92
CA ASP A 215 -54.23 -26.15 18.59
C ASP A 215 -53.72 -24.92 17.80
N ASP A 216 -54.40 -23.77 17.86
CA ASP A 216 -54.01 -22.57 17.08
C ASP A 216 -52.72 -21.93 17.59
N LEU A 217 -52.50 -22.00 18.90
CA LEU A 217 -51.30 -21.48 19.57
C LEU A 217 -50.08 -22.36 19.29
N ASP A 218 -50.25 -23.68 19.31
CA ASP A 218 -49.17 -24.63 18.99
C ASP A 218 -48.76 -24.53 17.52
N LEU A 219 -49.72 -24.37 16.60
CA LEU A 219 -49.44 -24.10 15.20
C LEU A 219 -48.67 -22.80 15.00
N PHE A 220 -49.04 -21.73 15.70
CA PHE A 220 -48.33 -20.45 15.63
C PHE A 220 -46.91 -20.54 16.19
N ASN A 221 -46.73 -21.22 17.33
CA ASN A 221 -45.40 -21.43 17.92
C ASN A 221 -44.47 -22.20 16.95
N ASN A 222 -45.01 -23.20 16.24
CA ASN A 222 -44.27 -23.91 15.19
C ASN A 222 -43.87 -22.99 14.02
N ASP A 223 -44.74 -22.06 13.61
CA ASP A 223 -44.39 -21.06 12.58
C ASP A 223 -43.23 -20.17 13.02
N LEU A 224 -43.18 -19.75 14.29
CA LEU A 224 -42.06 -18.95 14.84
C LEU A 224 -40.74 -19.72 14.89
N LEU A 225 -40.77 -21.02 15.25
CA LEU A 225 -39.58 -21.87 15.21
C LEU A 225 -39.03 -21.99 13.79
N ILE A 226 -39.89 -22.24 12.81
CA ILE A 226 -39.52 -22.33 11.39
C ILE A 226 -38.91 -21.01 10.90
N ILE A 227 -39.50 -19.87 11.26
CA ILE A 227 -38.93 -18.54 10.94
C ILE A 227 -37.54 -18.38 11.57
N GLY A 228 -37.38 -18.82 12.83
CA GLY A 228 -36.10 -18.80 13.53
C GLY A 228 -35.01 -19.61 12.82
N ASP A 229 -35.34 -20.82 12.38
CA ASP A 229 -34.43 -21.70 11.64
C ASP A 229 -34.00 -21.11 10.30
N TYR A 230 -34.96 -20.60 9.51
CA TYR A 230 -34.65 -19.95 8.24
C TYR A 230 -33.80 -18.69 8.42
N PHE A 231 -34.09 -17.88 9.44
CA PHE A 231 -33.27 -16.71 9.75
C PHE A 231 -31.85 -17.11 10.14
N SER A 232 -31.69 -18.14 10.97
CA SER A 232 -30.38 -18.65 11.39
C SER A 232 -29.52 -19.11 10.20
N ASP A 233 -30.12 -19.84 9.24
CA ASP A 233 -29.44 -20.22 8.00
C ASP A 233 -28.97 -18.99 7.20
N LEU A 234 -29.86 -18.02 6.96
CA LEU A 234 -29.52 -16.79 6.23
C LEU A 234 -28.46 -15.95 6.95
N PHE A 235 -28.50 -15.89 8.27
CA PHE A 235 -27.51 -15.18 9.09
C PHE A 235 -26.14 -15.86 9.06
N ASN A 236 -26.08 -17.19 9.04
CA ASN A 236 -24.81 -17.89 8.88
C ASN A 236 -24.25 -17.75 7.46
N LYS A 237 -25.13 -17.80 6.43
CA LYS A 237 -24.76 -17.53 5.05
C LYS A 237 -24.24 -16.11 4.87
N SER A 238 -24.85 -15.11 5.52
CA SER A 238 -24.38 -13.71 5.42
C SER A 238 -22.97 -13.52 5.99
N LYS A 239 -22.64 -14.20 7.10
CA LYS A 239 -21.26 -14.23 7.62
C LYS A 239 -20.28 -14.84 6.62
N TYR A 240 -20.68 -15.95 5.99
CA TYR A 240 -19.85 -16.58 4.96
C TYR A 240 -19.68 -15.70 3.73
N MET A 241 -20.73 -14.98 3.31
CA MET A 241 -20.65 -13.98 2.22
C MET A 241 -19.67 -12.85 2.57
N ILE A 242 -19.70 -12.33 3.81
CA ILE A 242 -18.76 -11.31 4.28
C ILE A 242 -17.31 -11.83 4.17
N ASN A 243 -17.05 -13.07 4.60
CA ASN A 243 -15.72 -13.67 4.45
C ASN A 243 -15.29 -13.78 2.97
N LEU A 244 -16.20 -14.21 2.08
CA LEU A 244 -15.90 -14.28 0.65
C LEU A 244 -15.65 -12.90 0.03
N TRP A 245 -16.33 -11.86 0.50
CA TRP A 245 -16.07 -10.47 0.13
C TRP A 245 -14.67 -10.05 0.60
N ASP A 246 -14.34 -10.34 1.86
CA ASP A 246 -13.05 -10.03 2.49
C ASP A 246 -11.87 -10.81 1.85
N ASP A 247 -12.14 -11.94 1.20
CA ASP A 247 -11.17 -12.75 0.45
C ASP A 247 -11.17 -12.47 -1.07
N ASP A 248 -11.93 -11.47 -1.55
CA ASP A 248 -12.06 -11.11 -2.97
C ASP A 248 -12.61 -12.26 -3.86
N ASN A 249 -13.36 -13.19 -3.27
CA ASN A 249 -13.88 -14.36 -3.93
C ASN A 249 -15.31 -14.14 -4.47
N TYR A 250 -15.40 -13.28 -5.48
CA TYR A 250 -16.67 -12.75 -6.01
C TYR A 250 -17.55 -13.80 -6.72
N VAL A 251 -16.96 -14.85 -7.31
CA VAL A 251 -17.74 -15.86 -8.07
C VAL A 251 -18.61 -16.71 -7.13
N PRO A 252 -18.08 -17.43 -6.13
CA PRO A 252 -18.89 -18.13 -5.14
C PRO A 252 -19.83 -17.19 -4.38
N LEU A 253 -19.37 -15.97 -4.07
CA LEU A 253 -20.19 -14.96 -3.40
C LEU A 253 -21.46 -14.65 -4.20
N SER A 254 -21.34 -14.37 -5.49
CA SER A 254 -22.48 -14.03 -6.35
C SER A 254 -23.54 -15.14 -6.40
N ILE A 255 -23.11 -16.41 -6.38
CA ILE A 255 -24.01 -17.58 -6.41
C ILE A 255 -24.81 -17.67 -5.11
N ILE A 256 -24.12 -17.59 -3.97
CA ILE A 256 -24.75 -17.73 -2.64
C ILE A 256 -25.66 -16.53 -2.37
N LEU A 257 -25.24 -15.33 -2.77
CA LEU A 257 -26.03 -14.11 -2.64
C LEU A 257 -27.35 -14.23 -3.42
N ASN A 258 -27.31 -14.67 -4.67
CA ASN A 258 -28.52 -14.81 -5.49
C ASN A 258 -29.52 -15.83 -4.92
N ASP A 259 -29.02 -16.99 -4.45
CA ASP A 259 -29.85 -18.00 -3.77
C ASP A 259 -30.47 -17.43 -2.48
N SER A 260 -29.67 -16.77 -1.65
CA SER A 260 -30.10 -16.24 -0.36
C SER A 260 -31.08 -15.06 -0.50
N SER A 261 -30.89 -14.21 -1.51
CA SER A 261 -31.81 -13.10 -1.83
C SER A 261 -33.20 -13.58 -2.25
N SER A 262 -33.30 -14.77 -2.85
CA SER A 262 -34.60 -15.39 -3.13
C SER A 262 -35.25 -15.89 -1.83
N ASN A 263 -34.48 -16.56 -0.98
CA ASN A 263 -34.96 -17.14 0.28
C ASN A 263 -35.37 -16.08 1.33
N ILE A 264 -34.66 -14.97 1.43
CA ILE A 264 -34.97 -13.92 2.41
C ILE A 264 -36.34 -13.27 2.17
N SER A 265 -36.74 -13.13 0.90
CA SER A 265 -38.06 -12.62 0.54
C SER A 265 -39.19 -13.55 1.02
N LEU A 266 -38.97 -14.87 0.96
CA LEU A 266 -39.91 -15.87 1.48
C LEU A 266 -40.04 -15.76 3.01
N VAL A 267 -38.92 -15.62 3.72
CA VAL A 267 -38.91 -15.46 5.18
C VAL A 267 -39.63 -14.18 5.59
N TYR A 268 -39.36 -13.06 4.92
CA TYR A 268 -40.02 -11.79 5.17
C TYR A 268 -41.55 -11.89 5.01
N ASN A 269 -42.01 -12.54 3.94
CA ASN A 269 -43.45 -12.75 3.73
C ASN A 269 -44.06 -13.67 4.80
N LYS A 270 -43.35 -14.73 5.22
CA LYS A 270 -43.83 -15.62 6.29
C LYS A 270 -43.89 -14.92 7.65
N ILE A 271 -42.96 -14.02 7.94
CA ILE A 271 -42.98 -13.14 9.11
C ILE A 271 -44.22 -12.24 9.08
N ASN A 272 -44.45 -11.51 7.98
CA ASN A 272 -45.62 -10.63 7.89
C ASN A 272 -46.95 -11.40 8.00
N TYR A 273 -47.02 -12.60 7.42
CA TYR A 273 -48.20 -13.46 7.57
C TYR A 273 -48.40 -13.89 9.03
N SER A 274 -47.32 -14.25 9.72
CA SER A 274 -47.36 -14.63 11.14
C SER A 274 -47.72 -13.43 12.03
N GLU A 275 -47.24 -12.24 11.69
CA GLU A 275 -47.62 -10.99 12.35
C GLU A 275 -49.13 -10.76 12.30
N ILE A 276 -49.72 -10.84 11.10
CA ILE A 276 -51.18 -10.71 10.90
C ILE A 276 -51.93 -11.78 11.72
N LYS A 277 -51.50 -13.04 11.64
CA LYS A 277 -52.11 -14.14 12.38
C LYS A 277 -52.06 -13.92 13.90
N LEU A 278 -50.97 -13.36 14.43
CA LEU A 278 -50.86 -13.02 15.85
C LEU A 278 -51.80 -11.89 16.24
N PHE A 279 -51.90 -10.85 15.42
CA PHE A 279 -52.85 -9.75 15.65
C PHE A 279 -54.30 -10.25 15.64
N ASP A 280 -54.67 -11.11 14.68
CA ASP A 280 -56.00 -11.72 14.64
C ASP A 280 -56.30 -12.54 15.91
N LEU A 281 -55.30 -13.29 16.43
CA LEU A 281 -55.45 -14.02 17.70
C LEU A 281 -55.66 -13.08 18.90
N ILE A 282 -54.90 -11.98 18.94
CA ILE A 282 -55.01 -10.96 20.00
C ILE A 282 -56.36 -10.23 19.93
N ASP A 283 -56.83 -9.89 18.74
CA ASP A 283 -58.11 -9.20 18.54
C ASP A 283 -59.29 -10.10 18.89
N ASN A 284 -59.22 -11.38 18.50
CA ASN A 284 -60.22 -12.38 18.90
C ASN A 284 -60.28 -12.53 20.43
N TYR A 285 -59.12 -12.60 21.08
CA TYR A 285 -59.04 -12.61 22.55
C TYR A 285 -59.65 -11.34 23.16
N ASN A 286 -59.26 -10.16 22.69
CA ASN A 286 -59.72 -8.89 23.23
C ASN A 286 -61.23 -8.70 23.03
N SER A 287 -61.77 -9.11 21.89
CA SER A 287 -63.21 -9.17 21.63
C SER A 287 -63.91 -10.10 22.62
N LEU A 288 -63.37 -11.28 22.87
CA LEU A 288 -63.95 -12.22 23.82
C LEU A 288 -63.92 -11.68 25.26
N ALA A 289 -62.79 -11.10 25.68
CA ALA A 289 -62.65 -10.46 26.99
C ALA A 289 -63.65 -9.32 27.17
N TYR A 290 -63.88 -8.51 26.13
CA TYR A 290 -64.91 -7.47 26.12
C TYR A 290 -66.31 -8.05 26.31
N ASP A 291 -66.67 -9.06 25.52
CA ASP A 291 -68.00 -9.69 25.59
C ASP A 291 -68.25 -10.33 26.97
N LEU A 292 -67.24 -10.99 27.54
CA LEU A 292 -67.31 -11.58 28.88
C LEU A 292 -67.41 -10.53 29.99
N ASN A 293 -66.66 -9.43 29.91
CA ASN A 293 -66.77 -8.31 30.85
C ASN A 293 -68.16 -7.66 30.79
N SER A 294 -68.67 -7.40 29.58
CA SER A 294 -70.01 -6.86 29.34
C SER A 294 -71.11 -7.78 29.88
N LEU A 295 -70.97 -9.09 29.65
CA LEU A 295 -71.89 -10.09 30.18
C LEU A 295 -71.83 -10.13 31.72
N SER A 296 -70.64 -10.12 32.31
CA SER A 296 -70.46 -10.08 33.76
C SER A 296 -71.10 -8.85 34.38
N ASP A 297 -70.93 -7.67 33.78
CA ASP A 297 -71.51 -6.42 34.29
C ASP A 297 -73.05 -6.46 34.26
N ARG A 298 -73.65 -7.12 33.27
CA ARG A 298 -75.11 -7.34 33.20
C ARG A 298 -75.59 -8.41 34.18
N PHE A 299 -74.75 -9.42 34.44
CA PHE A 299 -75.07 -10.52 35.35
C PHE A 299 -75.14 -10.07 36.81
N LEU A 300 -74.45 -8.98 37.17
CA LEU A 300 -74.49 -8.36 38.50
C LEU A 300 -75.90 -8.03 39.01
N VAL A 301 -76.87 -7.88 38.11
CA VAL A 301 -78.25 -7.50 38.41
C VAL A 301 -79.17 -8.72 38.57
N ILE A 302 -78.75 -9.90 38.13
CA ILE A 302 -79.61 -11.09 38.06
C ILE A 302 -80.09 -11.54 39.43
N ASP A 303 -79.23 -11.56 40.45
CA ASP A 303 -79.64 -11.98 41.80
C ASP A 303 -80.69 -11.04 42.38
N SER A 304 -80.58 -9.74 42.08
CA SER A 304 -81.56 -8.72 42.46
C SER A 304 -82.88 -8.87 41.67
N LEU A 305 -82.82 -9.27 40.40
CA LEU A 305 -84.01 -9.58 39.60
C LEU A 305 -84.74 -10.81 40.12
N ILE A 306 -84.01 -11.87 40.50
CA ILE A 306 -84.59 -13.08 41.11
C ILE A 306 -85.34 -12.70 42.38
N GLU A 307 -84.73 -11.90 43.26
CA GLU A 307 -85.37 -11.45 44.50
C GLU A 307 -86.63 -10.60 44.23
N TYR A 308 -86.55 -9.64 43.31
CA TYR A 308 -87.68 -8.79 42.92
C TYR A 308 -88.87 -9.60 42.35
N TYR A 309 -88.61 -10.54 41.43
CA TYR A 309 -89.68 -11.33 40.83
C TYR A 309 -90.28 -12.36 41.78
N ASN A 310 -89.47 -12.87 42.71
CA ASN A 310 -89.95 -13.71 43.79
C ASN A 310 -90.90 -12.94 44.73
N LEU A 311 -90.59 -11.68 45.07
CA LEU A 311 -91.45 -10.83 45.90
C LEU A 311 -92.73 -10.35 45.18
N SER A 312 -92.69 -10.18 43.86
CA SER A 312 -93.85 -9.75 43.07
C SER A 312 -94.75 -10.90 42.59
N ASN A 313 -94.45 -12.16 42.97
CA ASN A 313 -95.17 -13.37 42.55
C ASN A 313 -95.30 -13.56 41.03
N ASN A 314 -94.41 -12.97 40.22
CA ASN A 314 -94.40 -13.18 38.78
C ASN A 314 -93.58 -14.43 38.42
N THR A 315 -94.24 -15.58 38.45
CA THR A 315 -93.61 -16.90 38.31
C THR A 315 -92.99 -17.16 36.93
N VAL A 316 -93.57 -16.57 35.87
CA VAL A 316 -93.05 -16.71 34.50
C VAL A 316 -91.72 -15.97 34.35
N ALA A 317 -91.67 -14.69 34.75
CA ALA A 317 -90.45 -13.90 34.68
C ALA A 317 -89.36 -14.44 35.61
N LEU A 318 -89.73 -14.93 36.80
CA LEU A 318 -88.80 -15.57 37.72
C LEU A 318 -88.12 -16.80 37.10
N GLN A 319 -88.88 -17.66 36.41
CA GLN A 319 -88.34 -18.86 35.78
C GLN A 319 -87.39 -18.52 34.62
N GLU A 320 -87.71 -17.50 33.83
CA GLU A 320 -86.84 -17.05 32.74
C GLU A 320 -85.50 -16.49 33.26
N VAL A 321 -85.50 -15.68 34.33
CA VAL A 321 -84.26 -15.19 34.96
C VAL A 321 -83.43 -16.33 35.54
N ILE A 322 -84.06 -17.33 36.17
CA ILE A 322 -83.37 -18.53 36.69
C ILE A 322 -82.75 -19.34 35.55
N ASN A 323 -83.44 -19.47 34.40
CA ASN A 323 -82.91 -20.15 33.23
C ASN A 323 -81.66 -19.43 32.69
N ILE A 324 -81.72 -18.10 32.56
CA ILE A 324 -80.57 -17.28 32.14
C ILE A 324 -79.39 -17.45 33.11
N LYS A 325 -79.64 -17.43 34.43
CA LYS A 325 -78.61 -17.69 35.45
C LYS A 325 -77.97 -19.06 35.28
N THR A 326 -78.78 -20.08 35.00
CA THR A 326 -78.33 -21.46 34.82
C THR A 326 -77.45 -21.61 33.57
N GLU A 327 -77.87 -21.01 32.44
CA GLU A 327 -77.10 -21.05 31.19
C GLU A 327 -75.77 -20.29 31.31
N PHE A 328 -75.71 -19.18 32.05
CA PHE A 328 -74.44 -18.51 32.34
C PHE A 328 -73.50 -19.37 33.20
N VAL A 329 -74.03 -20.09 34.20
CA VAL A 329 -73.20 -21.01 35.01
C VAL A 329 -72.63 -22.14 34.13
N LYS A 330 -73.43 -22.68 33.20
CA LYS A 330 -72.96 -23.66 32.22
C LYS A 330 -71.88 -23.09 31.30
N LEU A 331 -72.07 -21.88 30.79
CA LEU A 331 -71.10 -21.17 29.96
C LEU A 331 -69.77 -20.96 30.72
N ASN A 332 -69.84 -20.47 31.97
CA ASN A 332 -68.67 -20.26 32.80
C ASN A 332 -67.94 -21.57 33.11
N TYR A 333 -68.68 -22.67 33.33
CA TYR A 333 -68.08 -24.00 33.47
C TYR A 333 -67.41 -24.49 32.17
N SER A 334 -68.03 -24.26 31.01
CA SER A 334 -67.46 -24.60 29.70
C SER A 334 -66.18 -23.82 29.40
N TYR A 335 -66.16 -22.54 29.73
CA TYR A 335 -65.00 -21.65 29.63
C TYR A 335 -63.82 -22.15 30.48
N ASN A 336 -64.05 -22.38 31.77
CA ASN A 336 -63.00 -22.81 32.69
C ASN A 336 -62.43 -24.19 32.34
N ASN A 337 -63.20 -25.06 31.68
CA ASN A 337 -62.78 -26.39 31.27
C ASN A 337 -62.36 -26.49 29.79
N LYS A 338 -62.45 -25.40 29.01
CA LYS A 338 -62.05 -25.32 27.59
C LYS A 338 -62.74 -26.37 26.68
N ASN A 339 -64.03 -26.60 26.90
CA ASN A 339 -64.76 -27.74 26.31
C ASN A 339 -65.43 -27.50 24.93
N ASN A 340 -65.53 -26.26 24.43
CA ASN A 340 -66.28 -25.89 23.22
C ASN A 340 -65.46 -24.96 22.33
N ASP A 341 -65.33 -25.19 21.00
CA ASP A 341 -64.56 -24.30 20.10
C ASP A 341 -64.95 -22.80 20.18
N PHE A 342 -64.05 -21.92 19.71
CA PHE A 342 -64.16 -20.47 19.88
C PHE A 342 -65.45 -19.90 19.28
N THR A 343 -65.85 -20.43 18.12
CA THR A 343 -67.04 -19.96 17.40
C THR A 343 -68.30 -20.37 18.15
N SER A 344 -68.34 -21.62 18.65
CA SER A 344 -69.44 -22.11 19.48
C SER A 344 -69.54 -21.30 20.78
N PHE A 345 -68.42 -21.04 21.44
CA PHE A 345 -68.38 -20.30 22.69
C PHE A 345 -68.83 -18.83 22.52
N LYS A 346 -68.36 -18.14 21.46
CA LYS A 346 -68.79 -16.77 21.14
C LYS A 346 -70.28 -16.69 20.80
N ASN A 347 -70.82 -17.70 20.12
CA ASN A 347 -72.26 -17.80 19.83
C ASN A 347 -73.09 -17.99 21.11
N GLU A 348 -72.61 -18.80 22.06
CA GLU A 348 -73.27 -18.97 23.37
C GLU A 348 -73.28 -17.66 24.17
N ILE A 349 -72.17 -16.92 24.20
CA ILE A 349 -72.10 -15.59 24.83
C ILE A 349 -73.08 -14.62 24.18
N SER A 350 -73.13 -14.59 22.84
CA SER A 350 -74.02 -13.70 22.10
C SER A 350 -75.50 -14.01 22.35
N LYS A 351 -75.87 -15.29 22.42
CA LYS A 351 -77.24 -15.70 22.78
C LYS A 351 -77.61 -15.26 24.19
N LEU A 352 -76.69 -15.45 25.15
CA LEU A 352 -76.91 -15.07 26.54
C LEU A 352 -77.01 -13.55 26.72
N SER A 353 -76.18 -12.79 26.01
CA SER A 353 -76.18 -11.32 26.09
C SER A 353 -77.46 -10.72 25.52
N ILE A 354 -77.98 -11.26 24.41
CA ILE A 354 -79.28 -10.86 23.83
C ILE A 354 -80.41 -11.17 24.79
N GLY A 355 -80.48 -12.39 25.33
CA GLY A 355 -81.52 -12.78 26.29
C GLY A 355 -81.55 -11.89 27.54
N LEU A 356 -80.38 -11.50 28.06
CA LEU A 356 -80.26 -10.56 29.19
C LEU A 356 -80.67 -9.13 28.84
N PHE A 357 -80.35 -8.66 27.63
CA PHE A 357 -80.73 -7.32 27.17
C PHE A 357 -82.25 -7.17 27.00
N GLU A 358 -82.90 -8.16 26.41
CA GLU A 358 -84.36 -8.18 26.27
C GLU A 358 -85.04 -8.15 27.65
N PHE A 359 -84.52 -8.92 28.62
CA PHE A 359 -85.08 -9.02 29.97
C PHE A 359 -84.96 -7.73 30.80
N THR A 360 -83.81 -7.07 30.72
CA THR A 360 -83.52 -5.84 31.49
C THR A 360 -84.30 -4.63 30.98
N ASN A 361 -84.62 -4.56 29.68
CA ASN A 361 -85.45 -3.48 29.12
C ASN A 361 -86.94 -3.59 29.47
N ILE A 362 -87.46 -4.81 29.69
CA ILE A 362 -88.88 -5.03 30.02
C ILE A 362 -89.20 -4.62 31.46
N SER A 363 -88.20 -4.61 32.36
CA SER A 363 -88.41 -4.50 33.80
C SER A 363 -88.38 -3.07 34.38
N ASN A 364 -87.90 -2.06 33.64
CA ASN A 364 -87.88 -0.63 34.05
C ASN A 364 -87.32 -0.37 35.48
N ILE A 365 -86.34 -1.18 35.91
CA ILE A 365 -85.74 -1.10 37.25
C ILE A 365 -84.67 0.00 37.28
N ASN A 366 -84.74 0.88 38.28
CA ASN A 366 -83.76 1.95 38.48
C ASN A 366 -82.59 1.43 39.35
N LEU A 367 -81.45 1.19 38.71
CA LEU A 367 -80.36 0.30 39.14
C LEU A 367 -79.31 0.93 40.08
N LEU A 368 -79.62 2.05 40.74
CA LEU A 368 -78.61 2.93 41.34
C LEU A 368 -78.06 2.49 42.72
N ASN A 369 -78.63 1.50 43.39
CA ASN A 369 -78.27 1.14 44.78
C ASN A 369 -78.19 -0.37 45.04
N LEU A 370 -77.30 -1.09 44.36
CA LEU A 370 -77.05 -2.52 44.64
C LEU A 370 -75.58 -2.76 44.97
N ASN A 371 -75.33 -3.52 46.04
CA ASN A 371 -73.99 -3.89 46.50
C ASN A 371 -73.57 -5.20 45.80
N TYR A 372 -72.52 -5.13 45.00
CA TYR A 372 -72.06 -6.19 44.10
C TYR A 372 -71.06 -7.13 44.78
N SER A 373 -71.19 -8.44 44.59
CA SER A 373 -70.29 -9.44 45.20
C SER A 373 -69.40 -10.21 44.21
N TYR A 374 -69.66 -10.20 42.89
CA TYR A 374 -68.80 -10.88 41.90
C TYR A 374 -68.78 -10.16 40.55
N LYS A 375 -67.76 -9.32 40.31
CA LYS A 375 -67.43 -8.76 38.99
C LYS A 375 -66.25 -9.52 38.40
N LEU A 376 -66.45 -10.20 37.28
CA LEU A 376 -65.34 -10.75 36.49
C LEU A 376 -64.68 -9.58 35.75
N ASN A 377 -63.35 -9.52 35.76
CA ASN A 377 -62.57 -8.48 35.09
C ASN A 377 -61.46 -9.11 34.26
N TYR A 378 -61.78 -9.42 33.00
CA TYR A 378 -60.85 -9.94 32.03
C TYR A 378 -59.99 -8.81 31.47
N SER A 379 -58.66 -8.92 31.63
CA SER A 379 -57.72 -7.91 31.15
C SER A 379 -57.43 -8.05 29.66
N TYR A 380 -57.40 -6.92 28.94
CA TYR A 380 -57.03 -6.87 27.52
C TYR A 380 -55.51 -7.09 27.31
N ILE A 381 -55.14 -7.59 26.13
CA ILE A 381 -53.76 -7.61 25.64
C ILE A 381 -53.50 -6.27 24.95
N ASP A 382 -52.53 -5.53 25.47
CA ASP A 382 -52.05 -4.29 24.86
C ASP A 382 -50.98 -4.60 23.81
N THR A 383 -51.24 -4.17 22.58
CA THR A 383 -50.34 -4.32 21.42
C THR A 383 -49.38 -3.14 21.28
N ASN A 384 -49.59 -2.04 22.00
CA ASN A 384 -48.68 -0.90 21.96
C ASN A 384 -47.47 -1.19 22.83
N SER A 385 -46.32 -1.41 22.19
CA SER A 385 -45.04 -1.44 22.88
C SER A 385 -44.01 -0.61 22.13
N SER A 386 -43.34 0.29 22.86
CA SER A 386 -42.29 1.17 22.35
C SER A 386 -40.91 0.59 22.67
N ILE A 387 -40.67 -0.68 22.33
CA ILE A 387 -39.35 -1.30 22.50
C ILE A 387 -38.58 -1.14 21.20
N ASN A 388 -37.39 -0.56 21.28
CA ASN A 388 -36.47 -0.50 20.16
C ASN A 388 -35.64 -1.78 20.11
N PHE A 389 -35.83 -2.58 19.07
CA PHE A 389 -35.03 -3.78 18.81
C PHE A 389 -33.78 -3.44 18.00
N ASN A 390 -32.65 -4.04 18.36
CA ASN A 390 -31.41 -3.91 17.63
C ASN A 390 -31.10 -5.22 16.90
N SER A 391 -30.71 -5.12 15.63
CA SER A 391 -30.29 -6.28 14.87
C SER A 391 -28.83 -6.66 15.16
N SER A 392 -28.56 -7.96 15.06
CA SER A 392 -27.21 -8.54 15.14
C SER A 392 -26.46 -8.53 13.79
N VAL A 393 -27.12 -8.09 12.71
CA VAL A 393 -26.57 -8.06 11.34
C VAL A 393 -25.67 -6.83 11.14
N SER A 394 -24.47 -7.06 10.62
CA SER A 394 -23.52 -6.00 10.23
C SER A 394 -23.70 -5.62 8.76
N ILE A 395 -23.63 -4.33 8.43
CA ILE A 395 -24.06 -3.81 7.10
C ILE A 395 -22.99 -2.93 6.43
N ASN A 396 -21.80 -2.82 7.00
CA ASN A 396 -20.80 -1.89 6.50
C ASN A 396 -19.83 -2.59 5.54
N ILE A 397 -20.32 -2.99 4.37
CA ILE A 397 -19.47 -3.55 3.32
C ILE A 397 -19.14 -2.43 2.33
N LYS A 398 -17.84 -2.18 2.18
CA LYS A 398 -17.29 -1.19 1.27
C LYS A 398 -16.41 -1.86 0.24
N ILE A 399 -16.34 -1.24 -0.93
CA ILE A 399 -15.36 -1.55 -1.96
C ILE A 399 -13.97 -1.34 -1.36
N LYS A 400 -13.13 -2.37 -1.48
CA LYS A 400 -11.76 -2.33 -0.99
C LYS A 400 -10.96 -1.29 -1.78
N GLU A 401 -10.16 -0.53 -1.05
CA GLU A 401 -9.20 0.38 -1.65
C GLU A 401 -8.00 -0.42 -2.21
N PRO A 402 -7.30 0.08 -3.24
CA PRO A 402 -6.12 -0.61 -3.76
C PRO A 402 -5.06 -0.82 -2.69
N ILE A 403 -4.46 -2.01 -2.65
CA ILE A 403 -3.45 -2.39 -1.65
C ILE A 403 -2.07 -2.47 -2.29
N CYS A 404 -1.11 -1.77 -1.69
CA CYS A 404 0.27 -1.76 -2.14
C CYS A 404 1.15 -2.42 -1.07
N CYS A 405 1.99 -3.34 -1.49
CA CYS A 405 2.85 -4.12 -0.60
C CYS A 405 4.33 -3.81 -0.89
N VAL A 406 5.12 -3.62 0.16
CA VAL A 406 6.58 -3.51 0.08
C VAL A 406 7.22 -4.02 1.37
N PHE A 407 8.34 -4.72 1.25
CA PHE A 407 9.06 -5.37 2.35
C PHE A 407 8.18 -6.33 3.17
N GLY A 408 7.21 -6.99 2.54
CA GLY A 408 6.26 -7.89 3.21
C GLY A 408 5.16 -7.19 4.01
N SER A 409 5.08 -5.86 3.98
CA SER A 409 4.03 -5.07 4.62
C SER A 409 3.08 -4.47 3.58
N CYS A 410 1.77 -4.62 3.79
CA CYS A 410 0.74 -4.13 2.88
C CYS A 410 -0.09 -3.03 3.53
N LYS A 411 -0.42 -1.98 2.77
CA LYS A 411 -1.31 -0.88 3.19
C LYS A 411 -2.06 -0.33 1.99
N VAL A 412 -3.06 0.51 2.25
CA VAL A 412 -3.76 1.24 1.18
C VAL A 412 -2.75 2.04 0.36
N CYS A 413 -2.83 1.93 -0.96
CA CYS A 413 -1.96 2.62 -1.89
C CYS A 413 -2.08 4.13 -1.74
N CYS A 414 -0.95 4.83 -1.77
CA CYS A 414 -0.92 6.27 -1.92
C CYS A 414 -1.51 6.71 -3.25
N THR A 415 -2.24 7.81 -3.21
CA THR A 415 -2.64 8.57 -4.39
C THR A 415 -1.80 9.84 -4.46
N ILE A 416 -1.79 10.50 -5.63
CA ILE A 416 -1.17 11.81 -5.82
C ILE A 416 -1.67 12.88 -4.84
N ASN A 417 -2.82 12.69 -4.19
CA ASN A 417 -3.34 13.66 -3.22
C ASN A 417 -3.09 13.27 -1.76
N THR A 418 -3.04 11.97 -1.45
CA THR A 418 -2.98 11.51 -0.05
C THR A 418 -1.58 11.59 0.55
N CYS A 419 -0.53 11.33 -0.23
CA CYS A 419 0.85 11.21 0.29
C CYS A 419 1.78 12.32 -0.16
N LYS A 420 1.33 13.18 -1.08
CA LYS A 420 2.11 14.21 -1.76
C LYS A 420 2.87 15.17 -0.85
N ASN A 421 2.27 15.53 0.28
CA ASN A 421 2.80 16.52 1.21
C ASN A 421 3.42 15.90 2.48
N ASP A 422 3.50 14.57 2.58
CA ASP A 422 4.05 13.90 3.76
C ASP A 422 5.60 13.97 3.75
N PRO A 423 6.23 14.69 4.69
CA PRO A 423 7.68 14.82 4.72
C PRO A 423 8.44 13.52 4.95
N SER A 424 7.80 12.52 5.56
CA SER A 424 8.40 11.19 5.78
C SER A 424 8.52 10.37 4.50
N LEU A 425 7.79 10.75 3.45
CA LEU A 425 7.74 10.06 2.15
C LEU A 425 8.51 10.78 1.05
N TYR A 426 9.03 11.98 1.32
CA TYR A 426 9.79 12.74 0.32
C TYR A 426 11.01 11.94 -0.16
N PRO A 427 11.17 11.75 -1.48
CA PRO A 427 12.22 10.92 -2.01
C PRO A 427 13.59 11.55 -1.79
N ILE A 428 14.59 10.69 -1.66
CA ILE A 428 15.98 11.01 -1.44
C ILE A 428 16.70 10.99 -2.79
N LEU A 429 17.23 12.14 -3.19
CA LEU A 429 18.07 12.29 -4.37
C LEU A 429 19.54 12.38 -3.97
N PHE A 430 20.32 11.38 -4.37
CA PHE A 430 21.76 11.40 -4.28
C PHE A 430 22.37 12.12 -5.49
N VAL A 431 23.18 13.14 -5.19
CA VAL A 431 23.82 13.99 -6.19
C VAL A 431 25.33 13.97 -5.95
N HIS A 432 26.08 13.34 -6.85
CA HIS A 432 27.54 13.37 -6.75
C HIS A 432 28.12 14.65 -7.37
N GLY A 433 29.34 15.00 -6.94
CA GLY A 433 30.22 15.97 -7.59
C GLY A 433 30.95 15.38 -8.79
N HIS A 434 32.16 15.90 -9.05
CA HIS A 434 32.89 15.72 -10.30
C HIS A 434 33.06 14.26 -10.80
N ALA A 435 33.11 14.08 -12.12
CA ALA A 435 33.59 12.86 -12.76
C ALA A 435 35.12 12.94 -12.86
N PHE A 436 35.85 12.23 -12.00
CA PHE A 436 37.32 12.29 -11.84
C PHE A 436 38.13 12.28 -13.15
N ASN A 437 37.59 11.74 -14.24
CA ASN A 437 38.22 11.79 -15.55
C ASN A 437 37.19 12.06 -16.66
N LYS A 438 37.52 12.94 -17.61
CA LYS A 438 36.68 13.22 -18.79
C LYS A 438 36.37 11.96 -19.61
N LYS A 439 37.25 10.95 -19.57
CA LYS A 439 37.09 9.64 -20.23
C LYS A 439 36.22 8.65 -19.43
N THR A 440 36.08 8.79 -18.11
CA THR A 440 35.25 7.90 -17.28
C THR A 440 33.80 8.34 -17.28
N SER A 441 32.85 7.41 -17.34
CA SER A 441 31.43 7.74 -17.46
C SER A 441 30.87 8.32 -16.13
N PRO A 442 29.88 9.24 -16.16
CA PRO A 442 29.34 9.87 -14.94
C PRO A 442 28.80 8.89 -13.88
N GLU A 443 28.37 7.70 -14.31
CA GLU A 443 27.86 6.62 -13.47
C GLU A 443 28.91 6.10 -12.49
N VAL A 444 30.20 6.18 -12.84
CA VAL A 444 31.31 5.77 -11.96
C VAL A 444 31.30 6.58 -10.67
N SER A 445 31.11 7.89 -10.77
CA SER A 445 31.06 8.79 -9.62
C SER A 445 29.77 8.61 -8.80
N LEU A 446 28.64 8.28 -9.43
CA LEU A 446 27.40 7.98 -8.70
C LEU A 446 27.46 6.67 -7.92
N ASN A 447 28.34 5.74 -8.27
CA ASN A 447 28.47 4.48 -7.56
C ASN A 447 29.03 4.63 -6.14
N SER A 448 29.65 5.76 -5.79
CA SER A 448 30.12 6.01 -4.42
C SER A 448 28.99 6.04 -3.38
N PHE A 449 27.77 6.41 -3.79
CA PHE A 449 26.58 6.37 -2.92
C PHE A 449 25.91 5.00 -2.84
N THR A 450 26.33 4.00 -3.62
CA THR A 450 25.65 2.69 -3.71
C THR A 450 25.49 2.04 -2.34
N LYS A 451 26.58 1.96 -1.57
CA LYS A 451 26.55 1.30 -0.26
C LYS A 451 25.62 2.01 0.72
N MET A 452 25.66 3.35 0.73
CA MET A 452 24.75 4.16 1.54
C MET A 452 23.29 3.95 1.12
N GLN A 453 23.00 3.95 -0.19
CA GLN A 453 21.67 3.71 -0.74
C GLN A 453 21.15 2.30 -0.39
N ASN A 454 22.00 1.27 -0.51
CA ASN A 454 21.65 -0.10 -0.13
C ASN A 454 21.35 -0.21 1.37
N ARG A 455 22.18 0.42 2.22
CA ARG A 455 21.99 0.38 3.68
C ARG A 455 20.74 1.15 4.11
N LEU A 456 20.32 2.20 3.39
CA LEU A 456 19.01 2.84 3.64
C LEU A 456 17.82 1.92 3.31
N GLN A 457 17.98 0.92 2.44
CA GLN A 457 16.91 -0.04 2.16
C GLN A 457 16.59 -0.94 3.35
N GLU A 458 17.60 -1.26 4.15
CA GLU A 458 17.43 -1.99 5.41
C GLU A 458 16.59 -1.18 6.42
N GLU A 459 16.51 0.14 6.26
CA GLU A 459 15.69 1.05 7.07
C GLU A 459 14.28 1.28 6.47
N GLY A 460 13.89 0.53 5.43
CA GLY A 460 12.58 0.61 4.79
C GLY A 460 12.44 1.66 3.68
N ILE A 461 13.56 2.20 3.19
CA ILE A 461 13.61 3.13 2.05
C ILE A 461 13.84 2.36 0.74
N ILE A 462 12.94 2.47 -0.22
CA ILE A 462 13.06 1.73 -1.48
C ILE A 462 14.28 2.23 -2.28
N ASN A 463 15.18 1.34 -2.65
CA ASN A 463 16.28 1.66 -3.56
C ASN A 463 15.79 1.56 -5.01
N ALA A 464 15.41 2.69 -5.61
CA ALA A 464 15.00 2.77 -7.01
C ALA A 464 16.20 2.94 -7.97
N GLY A 465 17.43 2.72 -7.49
CA GLY A 465 18.62 2.73 -8.33
C GLY A 465 19.01 4.11 -8.83
N GLN A 466 19.28 4.21 -10.13
CA GLN A 466 19.60 5.45 -10.81
C GLN A 466 18.37 5.90 -11.62
N ILE A 467 18.04 7.18 -11.53
CA ILE A 467 16.93 7.73 -12.31
C ILE A 467 17.25 7.72 -13.81
N ASP A 468 16.32 7.18 -14.61
CA ASP A 468 16.41 7.24 -16.06
C ASP A 468 15.83 8.56 -16.56
N ILE A 469 16.69 9.42 -17.08
CA ILE A 469 16.29 10.68 -17.73
C ILE A 469 16.22 10.53 -19.25
N GLN A 470 16.55 9.36 -19.80
CA GLN A 470 16.64 9.12 -21.24
C GLN A 470 15.28 8.81 -21.86
N ASN A 471 14.36 8.22 -21.10
CA ASN A 471 13.06 7.76 -21.58
C ASN A 471 11.92 8.52 -20.88
N LEU A 472 11.69 9.77 -21.29
CA LEU A 472 10.66 10.65 -20.72
C LEU A 472 9.23 10.31 -21.19
N GLU A 473 9.08 9.56 -22.29
CA GLU A 473 7.78 9.22 -22.87
C GLU A 473 6.97 8.20 -22.04
N GLU A 474 7.57 7.58 -21.02
CA GLU A 474 6.94 6.56 -20.18
C GLU A 474 6.70 7.00 -18.72
N ILE A 475 6.77 8.31 -18.41
CA ILE A 475 6.52 8.79 -17.05
C ILE A 475 5.02 8.72 -16.74
N THR A 476 4.64 7.82 -15.84
CA THR A 476 3.32 7.83 -15.21
C THR A 476 3.45 8.48 -13.83
N PRO A 477 2.79 9.61 -13.57
CA PRO A 477 2.94 10.33 -12.30
C PRO A 477 2.52 9.49 -11.09
N GLY A 478 3.31 9.55 -10.01
CA GLY A 478 2.98 8.96 -8.71
C GLY A 478 3.27 7.46 -8.54
N GLU A 479 3.61 6.73 -9.60
CA GLU A 479 3.79 5.27 -9.54
C GLU A 479 4.87 4.83 -8.59
N TYR A 480 5.97 5.58 -8.46
CA TYR A 480 7.02 5.25 -7.50
C TYR A 480 6.50 5.39 -6.05
N GLY A 481 5.66 6.39 -5.79
CA GLY A 481 5.18 6.71 -4.45
C GLY A 481 3.98 5.88 -3.97
N LYS A 482 3.36 5.06 -4.83
CA LYS A 482 2.12 4.32 -4.51
C LYS A 482 2.23 3.40 -3.30
N SER A 483 3.39 2.80 -3.09
CA SER A 483 3.63 1.97 -1.88
C SER A 483 3.60 2.75 -0.58
N GLY A 484 3.69 4.09 -0.60
CA GLY A 484 3.74 4.90 0.61
C GLY A 484 5.01 4.70 1.43
N ASN A 485 6.10 4.31 0.79
CA ASN A 485 7.43 4.24 1.39
C ASN A 485 8.35 5.26 0.70
N PRO A 486 9.30 5.88 1.43
CA PRO A 486 10.24 6.79 0.82
C PRO A 486 11.12 6.06 -0.19
N ILE A 487 11.45 6.74 -1.27
CA ILE A 487 12.31 6.21 -2.34
C ILE A 487 13.65 6.93 -2.34
N SER A 488 14.71 6.20 -2.61
CA SER A 488 16.03 6.75 -2.89
C SER A 488 16.44 6.52 -4.33
N VAL A 489 16.98 7.56 -4.97
CA VAL A 489 17.49 7.52 -6.35
C VAL A 489 18.83 8.25 -6.45
N ARG A 490 19.68 7.79 -7.37
CA ARG A 490 20.91 8.47 -7.78
C ARG A 490 20.67 9.23 -9.08
N GLY A 491 21.08 10.50 -9.14
CA GLY A 491 20.90 11.35 -10.33
C GLY A 491 22.20 12.02 -10.79
N SER A 492 22.40 12.11 -12.11
CA SER A 492 23.58 12.76 -12.72
C SER A 492 23.15 13.85 -13.69
N TYR A 493 23.62 15.08 -13.44
CA TYR A 493 23.42 16.27 -14.27
C TYR A 493 24.44 16.40 -15.41
N TYR A 494 25.20 15.34 -15.71
CA TYR A 494 26.22 15.36 -16.78
C TYR A 494 25.69 15.04 -18.17
N TYR A 495 24.44 14.58 -18.28
CA TYR A 495 23.81 14.28 -19.56
C TYR A 495 23.09 15.51 -20.10
N ILE A 496 23.23 15.74 -21.40
CA ILE A 496 22.47 16.74 -22.15
C ILE A 496 21.56 15.99 -23.10
N HIS A 497 20.27 16.33 -23.03
CA HIS A 497 19.28 15.96 -24.03
C HIS A 497 19.30 17.00 -25.14
N TYR A 498 19.51 16.57 -26.39
CA TYR A 498 19.25 17.43 -27.53
C TYR A 498 18.50 16.67 -28.61
N TYR A 499 17.58 17.38 -29.26
CA TYR A 499 16.85 16.89 -30.41
C TYR A 499 17.69 17.10 -31.66
N ASP A 500 18.01 16.02 -32.36
CA ASP A 500 18.69 16.07 -33.66
C ASP A 500 17.97 15.16 -34.66
N LEU A 501 17.57 15.72 -35.81
CA LEU A 501 16.97 15.00 -36.95
C LEU A 501 15.90 13.95 -36.59
N GLY A 502 15.00 14.28 -35.66
CA GLY A 502 13.90 13.40 -35.27
C GLY A 502 14.29 12.23 -34.36
N LYS A 503 15.50 12.24 -33.78
CA LYS A 503 15.94 11.30 -32.74
C LYS A 503 16.40 12.06 -31.50
N TYR A 504 16.01 11.58 -30.33
CA TYR A 504 16.62 12.00 -29.07
C TYR A 504 18.07 11.50 -29.03
N ALA A 505 19.02 12.44 -28.92
CA ALA A 505 20.43 12.12 -28.74
C ALA A 505 20.89 12.62 -27.36
N ILE A 506 21.73 11.81 -26.71
CA ILE A 506 22.30 12.13 -25.41
C ILE A 506 23.80 12.31 -25.58
N THR A 507 24.29 13.47 -25.17
CA THR A 507 25.73 13.71 -25.06
C THR A 507 26.11 13.96 -23.61
N THR A 508 27.31 13.54 -23.21
CA THR A 508 27.85 13.84 -21.89
C THR A 508 28.66 15.12 -21.94
N GLN A 509 28.31 16.14 -21.14
CA GLN A 509 29.09 17.37 -21.04
C GLN A 509 29.69 17.56 -19.65
N LYS A 510 30.94 17.11 -19.52
CA LYS A 510 31.71 17.07 -18.27
C LYS A 510 32.62 18.30 -18.09
N SER A 511 32.31 19.41 -18.77
CA SER A 511 33.12 20.62 -18.76
C SER A 511 32.26 21.87 -18.93
N GLU A 512 31.64 22.31 -17.84
CA GLU A 512 30.75 23.46 -17.81
C GLU A 512 30.88 24.29 -16.53
N ARG A 513 30.17 25.42 -16.49
CA ARG A 513 29.98 26.20 -15.28
C ARG A 513 28.94 25.52 -14.39
N ILE A 514 29.08 25.64 -13.08
CA ILE A 514 28.19 24.96 -12.10
C ILE A 514 26.72 25.35 -12.31
N GLU A 515 26.45 26.55 -12.80
CA GLU A 515 25.10 27.02 -13.13
C GLU A 515 24.38 26.13 -14.14
N ASN A 516 25.07 25.59 -15.15
CA ASN A 516 24.45 24.71 -16.14
C ASN A 516 24.05 23.35 -15.51
N TYR A 517 24.85 22.87 -14.57
CA TYR A 517 24.53 21.65 -13.81
C TYR A 517 23.32 21.86 -12.89
N ALA A 518 23.16 23.05 -12.32
CA ALA A 518 21.99 23.40 -11.53
C ALA A 518 20.69 23.41 -12.36
N LEU A 519 20.76 23.82 -13.63
CA LEU A 519 19.61 23.75 -14.54
C LEU A 519 19.16 22.30 -14.77
N ARG A 520 20.09 21.39 -15.05
CA ARG A 520 19.79 19.95 -15.24
C ARG A 520 19.35 19.26 -13.95
N LEU A 521 19.89 19.68 -12.81
CA LEU A 521 19.42 19.20 -11.51
C LEU A 521 17.93 19.54 -11.31
N SER A 522 17.46 20.69 -11.82
CA SER A 522 16.03 21.04 -11.80
C SER A 522 15.18 20.02 -12.56
N GLU A 523 15.62 19.59 -13.75
CA GLU A 523 14.94 18.55 -14.54
C GLU A 523 14.86 17.23 -13.77
N ILE A 524 15.99 16.79 -13.18
CA ILE A 524 16.05 15.57 -12.38
C ILE A 524 15.08 15.63 -11.18
N ILE A 525 15.05 16.76 -10.47
CA ILE A 525 14.16 16.96 -9.32
C ILE A 525 12.69 16.92 -9.77
N ASN A 526 12.36 17.56 -10.90
CA ASN A 526 11.00 17.57 -11.42
C ASN A 526 10.54 16.16 -11.83
N ILE A 527 11.38 15.41 -12.56
CA ILE A 527 11.09 14.02 -12.94
C ILE A 527 10.90 13.16 -11.70
N LEU A 528 11.75 13.31 -10.69
CA LEU A 528 11.63 12.54 -9.44
C LEU A 528 10.33 12.87 -8.70
N LYS A 529 9.98 14.16 -8.58
CA LYS A 529 8.70 14.61 -8.00
C LYS A 529 7.52 14.04 -8.78
N GLU A 530 7.57 14.04 -10.10
CA GLU A 530 6.52 13.52 -10.96
C GLU A 530 6.36 12.00 -10.78
N ARG A 531 7.46 11.23 -10.89
CA ARG A 531 7.44 9.76 -10.71
C ARG A 531 6.93 9.36 -9.33
N THR A 532 7.30 10.09 -8.28
CA THR A 532 6.92 9.78 -6.89
C THR A 532 5.61 10.42 -6.45
N GLY A 533 5.10 11.41 -7.17
CA GLY A 533 3.94 12.20 -6.75
C GLY A 533 4.21 13.12 -5.55
N SER A 534 5.46 13.30 -5.15
CA SER A 534 5.86 14.11 -3.98
C SER A 534 6.05 15.58 -4.33
N GLU A 535 5.75 16.49 -3.39
CA GLU A 535 5.98 17.93 -3.58
C GLU A 535 7.41 18.39 -3.31
N LYS A 536 8.18 17.63 -2.54
CA LYS A 536 9.56 17.99 -2.22
C LYS A 536 10.45 16.78 -2.27
N VAL A 537 11.75 17.03 -2.39
CA VAL A 537 12.80 16.03 -2.32
C VAL A 537 13.74 16.31 -1.16
N ASN A 538 14.35 15.28 -0.61
CA ASN A 538 15.52 15.36 0.26
C ASN A 538 16.77 15.17 -0.61
N ILE A 539 17.76 16.06 -0.52
CA ILE A 539 18.96 15.98 -1.36
C ILE A 539 20.16 15.62 -0.48
N ILE A 540 20.89 14.58 -0.87
CA ILE A 540 22.18 14.23 -0.28
C ILE A 540 23.23 14.45 -1.36
N ALA A 541 24.07 15.46 -1.15
CA ALA A 541 25.03 15.91 -2.13
C ALA A 541 26.46 15.77 -1.62
N HIS A 542 27.36 15.35 -2.50
CA HIS A 542 28.78 15.18 -2.19
C HIS A 542 29.65 16.14 -3.01
N SER A 543 30.71 16.69 -2.39
CA SER A 543 31.74 17.46 -3.08
C SER A 543 31.13 18.62 -3.89
N MET A 544 31.52 18.78 -5.17
CA MET A 544 30.93 19.77 -6.10
C MET A 544 29.40 19.66 -6.21
N GLY A 545 28.83 18.46 -6.03
CA GLY A 545 27.38 18.24 -6.07
C GLY A 545 26.64 19.14 -5.07
N GLY A 546 27.25 19.43 -3.92
CA GLY A 546 26.67 20.36 -2.94
C GLY A 546 26.60 21.80 -3.43
N LEU A 547 27.59 22.24 -4.22
CA LEU A 547 27.56 23.57 -4.85
C LEU A 547 26.51 23.63 -5.97
N VAL A 548 26.36 22.55 -6.75
CA VAL A 548 25.28 22.42 -7.74
C VAL A 548 23.91 22.50 -7.07
N THR A 549 23.70 21.79 -5.97
CA THR A 549 22.45 21.84 -5.19
C THR A 549 22.16 23.23 -4.65
N ARG A 550 23.15 23.90 -4.06
CA ARG A 550 22.98 25.27 -3.56
C ARG A 550 22.68 26.26 -4.68
N GLU A 551 23.32 26.10 -5.84
CA GLU A 551 23.08 26.94 -7.01
C GLU A 551 21.69 26.70 -7.60
N TYR A 552 21.21 25.46 -7.64
CA TYR A 552 19.82 25.14 -7.98
C TYR A 552 18.84 25.90 -7.07
N ILE A 553 19.05 25.82 -5.75
CA ILE A 553 18.18 26.52 -4.78
C ILE A 553 18.26 28.05 -4.96
N ARG A 554 19.43 28.59 -5.29
CA ARG A 554 19.59 30.03 -5.56
C ARG A 554 18.81 30.48 -6.80
N ILE A 555 18.75 29.64 -7.85
CA ILE A 555 18.10 29.96 -9.13
C ILE A 555 16.58 29.75 -9.04
N PHE A 556 16.14 28.63 -8.46
CA PHE A 556 14.74 28.17 -8.51
C PHE A 556 13.98 28.31 -7.19
N GLY A 557 14.66 28.66 -6.10
CA GLY A 557 14.12 28.63 -4.74
C GLY A 557 14.19 27.25 -4.10
N ASP A 558 13.77 27.15 -2.84
CA ASP A 558 13.80 25.92 -2.04
C ASP A 558 12.42 25.25 -1.87
N ASN A 559 11.40 25.71 -2.58
CA ASN A 559 10.03 25.16 -2.45
C ASN A 559 9.92 23.67 -2.81
N SER A 560 10.79 23.16 -3.68
CA SER A 560 10.83 21.75 -4.08
C SER A 560 11.79 20.90 -3.23
N VAL A 561 12.40 21.49 -2.19
CA VAL A 561 13.42 20.82 -1.37
C VAL A 561 13.02 20.88 0.10
N SER A 562 13.05 19.74 0.79
CA SER A 562 12.76 19.72 2.23
C SER A 562 14.03 19.75 3.07
N LYS A 563 15.02 18.93 2.70
CA LYS A 563 16.30 18.82 3.40
C LYS A 563 17.44 18.77 2.40
N VAL A 564 18.58 19.32 2.81
CA VAL A 564 19.83 19.28 2.05
C VAL A 564 20.96 18.82 2.99
N ILE A 565 21.58 17.70 2.66
CA ILE A 565 22.76 17.18 3.37
C ILE A 565 23.96 17.33 2.45
N LEU A 566 24.91 18.18 2.84
CA LEU A 566 26.12 18.51 2.09
C LEU A 566 27.33 17.80 2.70
N ILE A 567 27.76 16.71 2.10
CA ILE A 567 28.90 15.91 2.56
C ILE A 567 30.16 16.39 1.82
N ALA A 568 31.21 16.75 2.57
CA ALA A 568 32.50 17.18 2.04
C ALA A 568 32.42 18.26 0.94
N SER A 569 31.39 19.12 1.00
CA SER A 569 31.14 20.12 -0.05
C SER A 569 32.01 21.37 0.18
N PRO A 570 32.73 21.87 -0.84
CA PRO A 570 33.60 23.04 -0.70
C PRO A 570 32.81 24.36 -0.71
N ASN A 571 31.97 24.56 0.31
CA ASN A 571 31.04 25.68 0.43
C ASN A 571 31.71 27.07 0.42
N ASN A 572 32.93 27.17 0.94
CA ASN A 572 33.77 28.36 0.90
C ASN A 572 34.95 28.23 -0.08
N GLY A 573 34.93 27.19 -0.91
CA GLY A 573 35.86 26.95 -2.00
C GLY A 573 37.08 26.10 -1.64
N ILE A 574 37.92 25.90 -2.66
CA ILE A 574 39.20 25.19 -2.57
C ILE A 574 40.35 26.20 -2.73
N SER A 575 41.47 26.01 -2.01
CA SER A 575 42.62 26.91 -2.08
C SER A 575 43.97 26.20 -2.01
N GLY A 576 44.98 26.81 -2.64
CA GLY A 576 46.38 26.38 -2.63
C GLY A 576 46.71 25.36 -3.73
N ARG A 577 47.54 24.36 -3.43
CA ARG A 577 48.00 23.28 -4.33
C ARG A 577 46.87 22.36 -4.85
N THR A 578 45.63 22.57 -4.39
CA THR A 578 44.41 21.95 -4.93
C THR A 578 43.94 22.59 -6.25
N ASN A 579 44.43 23.79 -6.59
CA ASN A 579 44.34 24.33 -7.96
C ASN A 579 45.27 23.60 -8.94
N ASP A 580 46.41 23.05 -8.47
CA ASP A 580 47.30 22.20 -9.28
C ASP A 580 46.69 20.79 -9.49
N LEU A 581 45.84 20.34 -8.56
CA LEU A 581 45.00 19.16 -8.73
C LEU A 581 43.85 19.38 -9.73
N CYS A 582 43.62 20.58 -10.29
CA CYS A 582 42.59 20.77 -11.31
C CYS A 582 42.83 19.96 -12.59
N ASP A 583 44.07 19.57 -12.90
CA ASP A 583 44.37 18.62 -13.98
C ASP A 583 43.97 17.16 -13.63
N PHE A 584 43.73 16.87 -12.34
CA PHE A 584 43.36 15.56 -11.79
C PHE A 584 41.91 15.51 -11.27
N LEU A 585 41.32 16.65 -10.88
CA LEU A 585 40.03 16.79 -10.21
C LEU A 585 38.95 17.42 -11.10
N GLY A 586 39.28 17.99 -12.26
CA GLY A 586 38.23 18.25 -13.23
C GLY A 586 38.51 19.13 -14.44
N SER A 587 37.44 19.79 -14.92
CA SER A 587 37.52 20.69 -16.05
C SER A 587 37.79 22.13 -15.56
N LYS A 588 38.45 22.93 -16.42
CA LYS A 588 38.91 24.27 -16.09
C LYS A 588 37.80 25.20 -15.56
N LYS A 589 36.56 25.05 -16.05
CA LYS A 589 35.42 25.92 -15.71
C LYS A 589 34.88 25.68 -14.30
N GLU A 590 34.67 24.41 -13.92
CA GLU A 590 34.19 24.03 -12.59
C GLU A 590 35.21 24.42 -11.53
N CYS A 591 36.51 24.18 -11.80
CA CYS A 591 37.59 24.59 -10.90
C CYS A 591 37.63 26.10 -10.66
N GLU A 592 37.48 26.90 -11.71
CA GLU A 592 37.39 28.37 -11.59
C GLU A 592 36.20 28.79 -10.72
N ASP A 593 35.06 28.10 -10.82
CA ASP A 593 33.89 28.37 -9.98
C ASP A 593 34.13 27.96 -8.52
N MET A 594 34.79 26.84 -8.27
CA MET A 594 35.08 26.32 -6.91
C MET A 594 36.25 27.01 -6.21
N THR A 595 37.06 27.80 -6.91
CA THR A 595 38.23 28.47 -6.33
C THR A 595 37.80 29.45 -5.24
N GLU A 596 38.46 29.40 -4.07
CA GLU A 596 38.20 30.31 -2.96
C GLU A 596 38.21 31.78 -3.42
N GLY A 597 37.13 32.51 -3.16
CA GLY A 597 36.97 33.91 -3.58
C GLY A 597 36.52 34.13 -5.04
N SER A 598 36.15 33.08 -5.77
CA SER A 598 35.56 33.17 -7.10
C SER A 598 34.29 34.03 -7.13
N VAL A 599 33.95 34.58 -8.30
CA VAL A 599 32.70 35.33 -8.49
C VAL A 599 31.48 34.46 -8.19
N PHE A 600 31.54 33.19 -8.61
CA PHE A 600 30.52 32.19 -8.34
C PHE A 600 30.28 32.01 -6.83
N LEU A 601 31.32 31.69 -6.05
CA LEU A 601 31.17 31.43 -4.61
C LEU A 601 30.78 32.68 -3.83
N LYS A 602 31.30 33.86 -4.20
CA LYS A 602 30.86 35.13 -3.59
C LYS A 602 29.36 35.34 -3.79
N ARG A 603 28.85 35.10 -5.01
CA ARG A 603 27.42 35.18 -5.30
C ARG A 603 26.63 34.13 -4.51
N LEU A 604 27.09 32.88 -4.50
CA LEU A 604 26.42 31.76 -3.84
C LEU A 604 26.37 31.93 -2.31
N ASN A 605 27.43 32.44 -1.69
CA ASN A 605 27.52 32.65 -0.24
C ASN A 605 26.79 33.91 0.24
N ASN A 606 26.47 34.84 -0.66
CA ASN A 606 25.60 35.98 -0.37
C ASN A 606 24.10 35.60 -0.35
N SER A 607 23.76 34.38 -0.77
CA SER A 607 22.39 33.84 -0.72
C SER A 607 22.26 32.81 0.40
N LYS A 608 21.17 32.88 1.15
CA LYS A 608 20.82 31.91 2.19
C LYS A 608 19.61 31.10 1.76
N ILE A 609 19.61 29.82 2.10
CA ILE A 609 18.46 28.93 1.98
C ILE A 609 17.51 29.27 3.13
N GLN A 610 16.21 29.43 2.86
CA GLN A 610 15.26 30.02 3.81
C GLN A 610 14.36 28.98 4.47
N ASN A 611 13.78 28.07 3.68
CA ASN A 611 12.75 27.14 4.09
C ASN A 611 13.28 25.70 4.23
N ALA A 612 14.20 25.27 3.35
CA ALA A 612 14.77 23.93 3.45
C ALA A 612 15.77 23.84 4.61
N ARG A 613 15.77 22.72 5.33
CA ARG A 613 16.76 22.46 6.40
C ARG A 613 18.09 22.07 5.77
N VAL A 614 19.19 22.68 6.22
CA VAL A 614 20.52 22.48 5.63
C VAL A 614 21.46 21.90 6.68
N TYR A 615 22.15 20.84 6.30
CA TYR A 615 23.12 20.14 7.10
C TYR A 615 24.42 20.02 6.32
N THR A 616 25.57 20.18 6.98
CA THR A 616 26.88 19.94 6.36
C THR A 616 27.66 18.92 7.17
N ILE A 617 28.37 18.02 6.50
CA ILE A 617 29.24 17.03 7.14
C ILE A 617 30.65 17.24 6.60
N ALA A 618 31.56 17.68 7.47
CA ALA A 618 32.97 17.88 7.14
C ALA A 618 33.82 16.73 7.69
N ALA A 619 34.87 16.33 6.99
CA ALA A 619 35.85 15.37 7.50
C ALA A 619 37.13 16.09 7.99
N SER A 620 37.64 15.62 9.13
CA SER A 620 38.92 15.99 9.74
C SER A 620 39.88 14.81 9.69
N GLY A 621 41.19 15.07 9.63
CA GLY A 621 42.24 14.05 9.74
C GLY A 621 43.17 13.93 8.53
N CYS A 622 42.98 14.76 7.49
CA CYS A 622 43.86 14.84 6.34
C CYS A 622 44.37 16.25 6.09
N SER A 623 45.66 16.38 5.77
CA SER A 623 46.28 17.68 5.52
C SER A 623 45.96 18.20 4.11
N VAL A 624 45.24 19.31 4.02
CA VAL A 624 45.02 20.12 2.80
C VAL A 624 45.85 21.39 2.90
N ASN A 625 46.99 21.45 2.20
CA ASN A 625 47.91 22.60 2.22
C ASN A 625 48.37 23.00 3.64
N LYS A 626 48.72 22.00 4.47
CA LYS A 626 49.14 22.14 5.88
C LYS A 626 48.03 22.54 6.85
N GLU A 627 46.80 22.62 6.39
CA GLU A 627 45.60 22.78 7.22
C GLU A 627 44.82 21.47 7.28
N ASP A 628 43.97 21.29 8.28
CA ASP A 628 43.15 20.09 8.43
C ASP A 628 41.96 20.07 7.45
N GLY A 629 41.50 18.87 7.10
CA GLY A 629 40.43 18.63 6.11
C GLY A 629 40.34 17.16 5.68
N ASP A 630 39.80 16.94 4.49
CA ASP A 630 39.54 15.59 3.94
C ASP A 630 40.53 15.17 2.83
N GLY A 631 41.58 15.98 2.62
CA GLY A 631 42.57 15.80 1.56
C GLY A 631 42.28 16.61 0.29
N VAL A 632 41.05 17.11 0.11
CA VAL A 632 40.63 17.97 -1.01
C VAL A 632 40.09 19.31 -0.51
N VAL A 633 39.18 19.28 0.46
CA VAL A 633 38.51 20.42 1.05
C VAL A 633 39.02 20.63 2.47
N LYS A 634 39.39 21.87 2.79
CA LYS A 634 39.77 22.25 4.17
C LYS A 634 38.56 22.14 5.08
N LEU A 635 38.76 21.70 6.31
CA LEU A 635 37.71 21.55 7.32
C LEU A 635 36.89 22.85 7.48
N LYS A 636 37.58 24.00 7.53
CA LYS A 636 36.96 25.33 7.66
C LYS A 636 36.12 25.77 6.44
N ASN A 637 36.28 25.12 5.29
CA ASN A 637 35.62 25.50 4.05
C ASN A 637 34.31 24.76 3.80
N VAL A 638 33.95 23.77 4.63
CA VAL A 638 32.68 23.02 4.55
C VAL A 638 31.51 23.71 5.26
N PRO A 639 31.66 24.29 6.47
CA PRO A 639 30.51 24.82 7.22
C PRO A 639 29.79 25.98 6.54
N LEU A 640 28.48 26.08 6.81
CA LEU A 640 27.62 27.20 6.45
C LEU A 640 26.98 27.82 7.70
N SER A 641 26.90 29.14 7.75
CA SER A 641 26.40 29.89 8.92
C SER A 641 24.92 29.69 9.21
N TYR A 642 24.16 29.18 8.24
CA TYR A 642 22.73 28.89 8.34
C TYR A 642 22.41 27.38 8.34
N ALA A 643 23.44 26.53 8.44
CA ALA A 643 23.29 25.08 8.47
C ALA A 643 23.61 24.50 9.85
N THR A 644 23.11 23.30 10.12
CA THR A 644 23.64 22.44 11.19
C THR A 644 24.93 21.79 10.68
N ASN A 645 26.05 22.06 11.33
CA ASN A 645 27.37 21.64 10.85
C ASN A 645 27.92 20.50 11.73
N PHE A 646 28.22 19.36 11.11
CA PHE A 646 28.85 18.21 11.72
C PHE A 646 30.31 18.07 11.26
N VAL A 647 31.14 17.50 12.13
CA VAL A 647 32.53 17.14 11.83
C VAL A 647 32.72 15.68 12.21
N VAL A 648 33.23 14.89 11.27
CA VAL A 648 33.60 13.48 11.49
C VAL A 648 35.10 13.32 11.37
N ASN A 649 35.68 12.40 12.14
CA ASN A 649 37.11 12.12 12.08
C ASN A 649 37.39 10.96 11.13
N GLY A 650 38.44 11.09 10.30
CA GLY A 650 38.89 10.06 9.38
C GLY A 650 40.40 10.06 9.20
N THR A 651 40.90 9.21 8.31
CA THR A 651 42.34 9.11 8.02
C THR A 651 42.57 8.87 6.54
N CYS A 652 43.49 9.62 5.93
CA CYS A 652 43.90 9.35 4.56
C CYS A 652 44.97 8.25 4.52
N THR A 653 44.70 7.21 3.75
CA THR A 653 45.56 6.01 3.67
C THR A 653 46.26 5.85 2.33
N ASP A 654 45.92 6.68 1.34
CA ASP A 654 46.53 6.66 0.02
C ASP A 654 47.82 7.49 -0.05
N PHE A 655 48.65 7.20 -1.05
CA PHE A 655 49.94 7.88 -1.25
C PHE A 655 49.80 9.40 -1.41
N PHE A 656 48.70 9.86 -2.01
CA PHE A 656 48.42 11.29 -2.22
C PHE A 656 47.70 11.94 -1.04
N LYS A 657 47.28 11.16 -0.03
CA LYS A 657 46.51 11.60 1.14
C LYS A 657 45.22 12.36 0.79
N VAL A 658 44.49 11.88 -0.23
CA VAL A 658 43.23 12.50 -0.70
C VAL A 658 42.03 11.56 -0.63
N ASN A 659 42.21 10.29 -0.28
CA ASN A 659 41.14 9.30 -0.39
C ASN A 659 40.01 9.46 0.65
N LEU A 660 40.21 10.23 1.72
CA LEU A 660 39.16 10.49 2.71
C LEU A 660 37.97 11.21 2.08
N HIS A 661 38.21 12.12 1.13
CA HIS A 661 37.15 12.84 0.42
C HIS A 661 36.11 11.91 -0.21
N ASP A 662 36.49 10.80 -0.82
CA ASP A 662 35.52 9.84 -1.40
C ASP A 662 35.10 8.76 -0.41
N THR A 663 36.01 8.30 0.46
CA THR A 663 35.71 7.22 1.40
C THR A 663 34.77 7.62 2.52
N ILE A 664 34.54 8.92 2.73
CA ILE A 664 33.51 9.47 3.64
C ILE A 664 32.08 9.06 3.25
N LEU A 665 31.86 8.61 2.02
CA LEU A 665 30.56 8.10 1.57
C LEU A 665 30.38 6.60 1.83
N ASP A 666 31.46 5.89 2.16
CA ASP A 666 31.43 4.45 2.41
C ASP A 666 31.02 4.21 3.88
N PRO A 667 29.80 3.68 4.13
CA PRO A 667 29.29 3.47 5.47
C PRO A 667 30.06 2.38 6.24
N ASP A 668 30.87 1.57 5.56
CA ASP A 668 31.73 0.56 6.20
C ASP A 668 33.02 1.19 6.74
N LYS A 669 33.48 2.28 6.11
CA LYS A 669 34.71 2.99 6.50
C LYS A 669 34.44 4.18 7.41
N THR A 670 33.30 4.83 7.22
CA THR A 670 32.88 6.04 7.94
C THR A 670 31.42 5.91 8.42
N PRO A 671 31.14 4.97 9.34
CA PRO A 671 29.77 4.70 9.79
C PRO A 671 29.08 5.93 10.42
N GLU A 672 29.83 6.80 11.09
CA GLU A 672 29.33 8.03 11.71
C GLU A 672 28.60 8.95 10.70
N VAL A 673 29.10 9.03 9.47
CA VAL A 673 28.46 9.84 8.40
C VAL A 673 27.09 9.27 8.05
N TYR A 674 27.00 7.94 7.93
CA TYR A 674 25.74 7.25 7.66
C TYR A 674 24.74 7.44 8.80
N ASP A 675 25.19 7.35 10.05
CA ASP A 675 24.32 7.56 11.21
C ASP A 675 23.76 8.98 11.26
N ILE A 676 24.59 10.01 11.01
CA ILE A 676 24.13 11.39 10.87
C ILE A 676 23.10 11.52 9.74
N VAL A 677 23.38 10.96 8.56
CA VAL A 677 22.45 11.01 7.42
C VAL A 677 21.11 10.38 7.81
N LYS A 678 21.13 9.21 8.44
CA LYS A 678 19.94 8.48 8.89
C LYS A 678 19.13 9.27 9.90
N GLU A 679 19.78 9.90 10.89
CA GLU A 679 19.12 10.74 11.89
C GLU A 679 18.47 11.97 11.25
N VAL A 680 19.23 12.69 10.42
CA VAL A 680 18.72 13.88 9.71
C VAL A 680 17.52 13.53 8.82
N LEU A 681 17.50 12.36 8.19
CA LEU A 681 16.36 11.92 7.39
C LEU A 681 15.11 11.64 8.23
N LYS A 682 15.26 11.25 9.51
CA LYS A 682 14.15 10.96 10.44
C LYS A 682 13.55 12.21 11.12
N GLU A 683 14.31 13.30 11.25
CA GLU A 683 13.83 14.60 11.81
C GLU A 683 12.72 15.27 10.99
#